data_AF-A0A9W7W773-F1
#
_entry.id   AF-A0A9W7W773-F1
#
_cell.length_a   1.000
_cell.length_b   1.000
_cell.length_c   1.000
_cell.angle_alpha   90.00
_cell.angle_beta   90.00
_cell.angle_gamma   90.00
#
_symmetry.space_group_name_H-M   'P 1'
#
loop_
_entity.id
_entity.type
_entity.pdbx_description
1 polymer ?
#
loop_
_entity_poly.entity_id
_entity_poly.type
_entity_poly.pdbx_seq_one_letter_code
_entity_poly.pdbx_strand_id
1 'polypeptide(L)'
;MRHVLTTILAALAAITAAAPTTGPKHVLHEKRSESRHWAKRDRVHGDVKLPMRIGLTQSNLDRGEEMLMKVSHPDSQDYGNHWTAEEVTDFFAPSQDTVDAVRGWLHEAGIEADRISQSVNKQWLQFDAKTSEAEDLLKAKYHFYENIAMEKSTIACDEYHVPAHIKQHVDYITPGIKLYATKAGKPASGDIAKRTFGVGSGNSQPPPTLPLPIGLPPLNALLLAFCDVVITPECIMAEYNISRSTTAAAGNQLGIFEDLGDVYSQTDLNEFFATLAPYIPQGTHPKLDAIDGAVAPDPVTSAGPESDLDFQISYPLIYPQGSILFQTDDPVYEANYTYEGFLNNFLDAIDGSYCTYSAYGETGNSPLDPPYPDPQPGGYKGQLQCGVYKPTNVISISYGGQEADLPASYQQRQCNEFMKLGMQGVSIVVASGDNGVAGPAGDDNSDGCLGTGQIFSPDFPATCPYLTTVGATLLTGQAKKDQETAVTRFGSGGGFSNIYPIPSYQQSAVNTYLTQHTPDYPAYSCTDNSSSCYVGGIYNNAGRGYPDVSAVGDNVLIFNMGLPTLIGGTSAATPVWGAILTRINEKRIAAGMSTIGFVNPTLYANPGAMHDITVGDNPGCGTNGFSAATGWDPVTGLGTPNFPALLKAFGLPNLPRSRTMQRYLSRSSLSQVPSPATGEMQQLIRRPANASNTSNNCRSIHQQIWQAEGLSRGDLVVALSLAQTHLKNVVKEHIQVLQKQIEKLTAHIEHGIHLPVTEAEDDEEAKDGDIRGAIVQAGAES
;
A
#
# COMPACT_ATOMS: atom_id res chain seq x y z
N MET A 1 36.93 57.19 -81.12
CA MET A 1 38.22 57.91 -81.22
C MET A 1 38.53 58.53 -79.86
N ARG A 2 39.72 58.24 -79.33
CA ARG A 2 40.56 59.10 -78.44
C ARG A 2 39.97 59.45 -77.05
N HIS A 3 40.48 58.93 -75.92
CA HIS A 3 41.71 59.28 -75.15
C HIS A 3 41.23 59.77 -73.75
N VAL A 4 41.45 59.06 -72.64
CA VAL A 4 42.67 58.90 -71.80
C VAL A 4 42.82 60.00 -70.70
N LEU A 5 42.88 59.53 -69.44
CA LEU A 5 43.40 60.14 -68.17
C LEU A 5 42.65 61.38 -67.60
N THR A 6 42.41 61.56 -66.29
CA THR A 6 43.25 61.31 -65.10
C THR A 6 42.43 61.37 -63.78
N THR A 7 43.00 60.75 -62.74
CA THR A 7 42.62 60.46 -61.34
C THR A 7 42.36 61.61 -60.34
N ILE A 8 41.76 61.25 -59.17
CA ILE A 8 41.78 61.84 -57.79
C ILE A 8 40.32 62.06 -57.27
N LEU A 9 39.80 61.60 -56.12
CA LEU A 9 40.33 61.10 -54.84
C LEU A 9 39.30 60.15 -54.20
N ALA A 10 39.78 59.12 -53.49
CA ALA A 10 39.00 58.16 -52.73
C ALA A 10 38.68 58.66 -51.31
N ALA A 11 37.43 58.47 -50.86
CA ALA A 11 37.05 58.10 -49.50
C ALA A 11 35.52 58.01 -49.39
N LEU A 12 34.95 56.81 -49.46
CA LEU A 12 33.68 56.52 -48.79
C LEU A 12 33.70 55.06 -48.34
N ALA A 13 33.60 54.87 -47.03
CA ALA A 13 33.58 53.59 -46.36
C ALA A 13 32.36 52.77 -46.80
N ALA A 14 32.60 51.61 -47.40
CA ALA A 14 31.59 50.55 -47.49
C ALA A 14 31.64 49.77 -46.17
N ILE A 15 30.81 50.18 -45.21
CA ILE A 15 30.45 49.35 -44.06
C ILE A 15 29.54 48.26 -44.62
N THR A 16 30.08 47.07 -44.86
CA THR A 16 29.28 45.86 -44.99
C THR A 16 28.68 45.59 -43.62
N ALA A 17 27.39 45.93 -43.45
CA ALA A 17 26.61 45.43 -42.33
C ALA A 17 26.44 43.91 -42.51
N ALA A 18 27.36 43.15 -41.94
CA ALA A 18 27.07 41.77 -41.57
C ALA A 18 26.00 41.87 -40.47
N ALA A 19 24.73 41.63 -40.81
CA ALA A 19 23.73 41.36 -39.80
C ALA A 19 24.22 40.16 -38.99
N PRO A 20 24.37 40.25 -37.67
CA PRO A 20 24.63 39.07 -36.87
C PRO A 20 23.45 38.13 -37.08
N THR A 21 23.70 36.95 -37.62
CA THR A 21 22.74 35.86 -37.52
C THR A 21 22.50 35.65 -36.03
N THR A 22 21.31 36.01 -35.56
CA THR A 22 20.85 35.67 -34.22
C THR A 22 20.63 34.16 -34.20
N GLY A 23 21.73 33.40 -34.08
CA GLY A 23 21.65 31.99 -33.73
C GLY A 23 20.84 31.86 -32.44
N PRO A 24 20.12 30.74 -32.24
CA PRO A 24 19.29 30.57 -31.06
C PRO A 24 20.15 30.76 -29.81
N LYS A 25 19.80 31.78 -29.01
CA LYS A 25 20.48 32.09 -27.76
C LYS A 25 20.33 30.87 -26.85
N HIS A 26 21.43 30.16 -26.61
CA HIS A 26 21.44 29.07 -25.65
C HIS A 26 21.32 29.66 -24.25
N VAL A 27 20.51 29.02 -23.42
CA VAL A 27 20.25 29.40 -22.03
C VAL A 27 20.65 28.24 -21.12
N LEU A 28 21.05 28.58 -19.90
CA LEU A 28 21.40 27.57 -18.91
C LEU A 28 20.18 26.68 -18.63
N HIS A 29 20.37 25.39 -18.81
CA HIS A 29 19.38 24.37 -18.48
C HIS A 29 19.68 23.82 -17.08
N GLU A 30 20.85 23.21 -16.90
CA GLU A 30 21.31 22.71 -15.59
C GLU A 30 22.76 23.09 -15.28
N LYS A 31 23.05 23.27 -13.99
CA LYS A 31 24.40 23.50 -13.44
C LYS A 31 24.56 22.80 -12.10
N ARG A 32 25.69 22.11 -11.95
CA ARG A 32 26.11 21.42 -10.74
C ARG A 32 26.68 22.39 -9.69
N SER A 33 26.41 22.12 -8.41
CA SER A 33 27.10 22.71 -7.26
C SER A 33 28.44 21.98 -6.96
N GLU A 34 29.42 22.68 -6.36
CA GLU A 34 30.75 22.09 -6.11
C GLU A 34 30.67 20.80 -5.27
N SER A 35 31.28 19.72 -5.76
CA SER A 35 31.28 18.41 -5.08
C SER A 35 32.58 18.19 -4.30
N ARG A 36 32.48 17.90 -3.00
CA ARG A 36 33.63 17.63 -2.12
C ARG A 36 34.23 16.23 -2.29
N HIS A 37 33.52 15.32 -2.97
CA HIS A 37 33.86 13.89 -3.04
C HIS A 37 34.37 13.45 -4.42
N TRP A 38 34.37 14.35 -5.39
CA TRP A 38 34.70 14.05 -6.78
C TRP A 38 35.78 14.97 -7.30
N ALA A 39 36.87 14.36 -7.75
CA ALA A 39 37.90 15.07 -8.47
C ALA A 39 37.54 15.07 -9.95
N LYS A 40 37.35 16.28 -10.49
CA LYS A 40 37.30 16.48 -11.94
C LYS A 40 38.67 16.13 -12.53
N ARG A 41 38.68 15.23 -13.52
CA ARG A 41 39.88 14.74 -14.22
C ARG A 41 39.93 15.30 -15.64
N ASP A 42 40.61 14.58 -16.51
CA ASP A 42 40.84 14.97 -17.90
C ASP A 42 39.52 15.12 -18.66
N ARG A 43 39.57 16.01 -19.65
CA ARG A 43 38.47 16.18 -20.60
C ARG A 43 38.32 14.91 -21.44
N VAL A 44 37.08 14.52 -21.71
CA VAL A 44 36.78 13.38 -22.57
C VAL A 44 37.18 13.71 -24.01
N HIS A 45 37.83 12.77 -24.70
CA HIS A 45 38.25 12.96 -26.08
C HIS A 45 37.04 13.10 -27.02
N GLY A 46 37.09 14.02 -27.99
CA GLY A 46 35.95 14.39 -28.84
C GLY A 46 35.31 13.22 -29.59
N ASP A 47 36.08 12.18 -29.95
CA ASP A 47 35.57 11.00 -30.67
C ASP A 47 34.91 9.92 -29.80
N VAL A 48 34.92 10.04 -28.47
CA VAL A 48 34.26 9.07 -27.58
C VAL A 48 32.75 9.15 -27.80
N LYS A 49 32.10 8.01 -28.07
CA LYS A 49 30.64 7.95 -28.22
C LYS A 49 29.96 7.97 -26.85
N LEU A 50 28.98 8.85 -26.71
CA LEU A 50 28.12 9.00 -25.56
C LEU A 50 26.70 8.56 -25.96
N PRO A 51 26.06 7.66 -25.18
CA PRO A 51 24.68 7.27 -25.42
C PRO A 51 23.74 8.38 -24.91
N MET A 52 23.44 9.33 -25.78
CA MET A 52 22.64 10.50 -25.42
C MET A 52 21.17 10.11 -25.26
N ARG A 53 20.54 10.61 -24.19
CA ARG A 53 19.09 10.58 -24.03
C ARG A 53 18.58 11.93 -23.58
N ILE A 54 17.48 12.38 -24.17
CA ILE A 54 16.80 13.64 -23.87
C ILE A 54 15.41 13.32 -23.35
N GLY A 55 15.16 13.65 -22.08
CA GLY A 55 13.87 13.52 -21.44
C GLY A 55 12.97 14.68 -21.87
N LEU A 56 11.79 14.34 -22.38
CA LEU A 56 10.81 15.29 -22.88
C LEU A 56 9.77 15.63 -21.80
N THR A 57 9.34 16.88 -21.76
CA THR A 57 8.33 17.35 -20.81
C THR A 57 6.97 16.69 -21.05
N GLN A 58 6.39 16.08 -20.01
CA GLN A 58 5.06 15.45 -20.04
C GLN A 58 3.92 16.46 -20.20
N SER A 59 2.80 15.99 -20.78
CA SER A 59 1.57 16.77 -20.89
C SER A 59 0.55 16.37 -19.82
N ASN A 60 -0.41 17.25 -19.53
CA ASN A 60 -1.64 16.95 -18.79
C ASN A 60 -1.51 16.48 -17.33
N LEU A 61 -0.33 16.64 -16.69
CA LEU A 61 -0.19 16.31 -15.26
C LEU A 61 -1.17 17.12 -14.39
N ASP A 62 -1.46 18.36 -14.76
CA ASP A 62 -2.45 19.24 -14.13
C ASP A 62 -3.89 18.69 -14.20
N ARG A 63 -4.17 17.81 -15.17
CA ARG A 63 -5.48 17.17 -15.35
C ARG A 63 -5.53 15.77 -14.73
N GLY A 64 -4.45 15.31 -14.13
CA GLY A 64 -4.35 13.97 -13.59
C GLY A 64 -5.43 13.68 -12.53
N GLU A 65 -5.60 14.57 -11.54
CA GLU A 65 -6.65 14.40 -10.52
C GLU A 65 -8.04 14.32 -11.16
N GLU A 66 -8.35 15.20 -12.12
CA GLU A 66 -9.63 15.20 -12.84
C GLU A 66 -9.92 13.83 -13.46
N MET A 67 -8.92 13.26 -14.15
CA MET A 67 -9.09 11.98 -14.83
C MET A 67 -9.14 10.79 -13.86
N LEU A 68 -8.39 10.83 -12.76
CA LEU A 68 -8.46 9.82 -11.72
C LEU A 68 -9.85 9.79 -11.06
N MET A 69 -10.42 10.97 -10.77
CA MET A 69 -11.76 11.07 -10.19
C MET A 69 -12.85 10.55 -11.14
N LYS A 70 -12.69 10.72 -12.46
CA LYS A 70 -13.64 10.15 -13.43
C LYS A 70 -13.75 8.63 -13.31
N VAL A 71 -12.64 7.93 -13.08
CA VAL A 71 -12.65 6.46 -12.98
C VAL A 71 -12.87 5.95 -11.56
N SER A 72 -12.72 6.80 -10.54
CA SER A 72 -12.68 6.38 -9.12
C SER A 72 -13.82 6.93 -8.23
N HIS A 73 -14.48 8.02 -8.64
CA HIS A 73 -15.59 8.58 -7.86
C HIS A 73 -16.90 7.82 -8.13
N PRO A 74 -17.64 7.38 -7.10
CA PRO A 74 -18.81 6.50 -7.29
C PRO A 74 -19.97 7.15 -8.06
N ASP A 75 -20.08 8.48 -8.03
CA ASP A 75 -21.08 9.24 -8.80
C ASP A 75 -20.68 9.46 -10.28
N SER A 76 -19.47 9.08 -10.67
CA SER A 76 -19.02 9.22 -12.05
C SER A 76 -19.65 8.16 -12.94
N GLN A 77 -20.00 8.54 -14.17
CA GLN A 77 -20.48 7.59 -15.19
C GLN A 77 -19.37 6.65 -15.66
N ASP A 78 -18.11 7.07 -15.50
CA ASP A 78 -16.92 6.29 -15.86
C ASP A 78 -16.35 5.50 -14.67
N TYR A 79 -17.08 5.42 -13.55
CA TYR A 79 -16.62 4.69 -12.38
C TYR A 79 -16.27 3.23 -12.71
N GLY A 80 -15.03 2.84 -12.42
CA GLY A 80 -14.50 1.51 -12.72
C GLY A 80 -14.12 1.29 -14.19
N ASN A 81 -14.27 2.27 -15.08
CA ASN A 81 -13.74 2.24 -16.46
C ASN A 81 -12.27 2.67 -16.46
N HIS A 82 -11.45 1.86 -15.78
CA HIS A 82 -10.01 2.09 -15.64
C HIS A 82 -9.28 2.06 -16.97
N TRP A 83 -8.17 2.77 -17.02
CA TRP A 83 -7.36 2.93 -18.21
C TRP A 83 -6.36 1.79 -18.35
N THR A 84 -6.02 1.46 -19.58
CA THR A 84 -4.85 0.65 -19.88
C THR A 84 -3.56 1.45 -19.63
N ALA A 85 -2.44 0.76 -19.42
CA ALA A 85 -1.12 1.40 -19.33
C ALA A 85 -0.79 2.23 -20.57
N GLU A 86 -1.25 1.80 -21.76
CA GLU A 86 -1.08 2.54 -23.02
C GLU A 86 -1.90 3.84 -23.03
N GLU A 87 -3.17 3.82 -22.61
CA GLU A 87 -4.00 5.03 -22.50
C GLU A 87 -3.41 6.05 -21.52
N VAL A 88 -2.90 5.59 -20.37
CA VAL A 88 -2.18 6.44 -19.42
C VAL A 88 -0.92 7.02 -20.07
N THR A 89 -0.09 6.17 -20.68
CA THR A 89 1.14 6.59 -21.37
C THR A 89 0.85 7.65 -22.42
N ASP A 90 -0.19 7.46 -23.21
CA ASP A 90 -0.57 8.35 -24.32
C ASP A 90 -1.12 9.68 -23.84
N PHE A 91 -1.90 9.66 -22.75
CA PHE A 91 -2.44 10.88 -22.16
C PHE A 91 -1.36 11.77 -21.56
N PHE A 92 -0.36 11.18 -20.91
CA PHE A 92 0.78 11.89 -20.30
C PHE A 92 1.99 12.03 -21.24
N ALA A 93 1.88 11.57 -22.49
CA ALA A 93 2.95 11.70 -23.46
C ALA A 93 3.31 13.18 -23.71
N PRO A 94 4.58 13.49 -24.02
CA PRO A 94 4.97 14.82 -24.49
C PRO A 94 4.15 15.21 -25.71
N SER A 95 3.80 16.49 -25.82
CA SER A 95 3.05 16.98 -26.99
C SER A 95 3.83 16.75 -28.28
N GLN A 96 3.13 16.60 -29.41
CA GLN A 96 3.79 16.47 -30.71
C GLN A 96 4.69 17.69 -30.98
N ASP A 97 4.28 18.89 -30.58
CA ASP A 97 5.09 20.11 -30.65
C ASP A 97 6.39 19.98 -29.85
N THR A 98 6.36 19.39 -28.65
CA THR A 98 7.57 19.09 -27.85
C THR A 98 8.48 18.11 -28.59
N VAL A 99 7.92 17.00 -29.10
CA VAL A 99 8.70 15.99 -29.84
C VAL A 99 9.33 16.60 -31.09
N ASP A 100 8.56 17.36 -31.87
CA ASP A 100 8.99 17.97 -33.12
C ASP A 100 10.00 19.09 -32.88
N ALA A 101 9.83 19.91 -31.84
CA ALA A 101 10.79 20.95 -31.48
C ALA A 101 12.15 20.36 -31.11
N VAL A 102 12.18 19.29 -30.30
CA VAL A 102 13.44 18.65 -29.90
C VAL A 102 14.06 17.88 -31.07
N ARG A 103 13.28 17.14 -31.88
CA ARG A 103 13.79 16.49 -33.10
C ARG A 103 14.34 17.51 -34.10
N GLY A 104 13.64 18.63 -34.30
CA GLY A 104 14.07 19.73 -35.16
C GLY A 104 15.39 20.33 -34.69
N TRP A 105 15.51 20.62 -33.39
CA TRP A 105 16.77 21.09 -32.80
C TRP A 105 17.92 20.09 -32.99
N LEU A 106 17.69 18.80 -32.74
CA LEU A 106 18.69 17.77 -32.94
C LEU A 106 19.16 17.69 -34.40
N HIS A 107 18.22 17.74 -35.34
CA HIS A 107 18.52 17.75 -36.77
C HIS A 107 19.31 19.01 -37.19
N GLU A 108 18.90 20.19 -36.73
CA GLU A 108 19.64 21.45 -36.98
C GLU A 108 21.06 21.43 -36.39
N ALA A 109 21.27 20.70 -35.30
CA ALA A 109 22.57 20.48 -34.69
C ALA A 109 23.42 19.40 -35.39
N GLY A 110 22.89 18.75 -36.45
CA GLY A 110 23.61 17.74 -37.24
C GLY A 110 23.42 16.30 -36.76
N ILE A 111 22.45 16.03 -35.88
CA ILE A 111 22.05 14.68 -35.49
C ILE A 111 20.93 14.23 -36.45
N GLU A 112 21.29 13.39 -37.42
CA GLU A 112 20.37 12.88 -38.44
C GLU A 112 19.18 12.12 -37.84
N ALA A 113 18.01 12.24 -38.49
CA ALA A 113 16.74 11.72 -37.96
C ALA A 113 16.73 10.19 -37.77
N ASP A 114 17.49 9.45 -38.58
CA ASP A 114 17.63 7.99 -38.51
C ASP A 114 18.45 7.52 -37.30
N ARG A 115 19.26 8.41 -36.69
CA ARG A 115 19.97 8.17 -35.43
C ARG A 115 19.09 8.36 -34.20
N ILE A 116 17.91 8.97 -34.35
CA ILE A 116 17.05 9.41 -33.24
C ILE A 116 15.84 8.48 -33.11
N SER A 117 15.87 7.64 -32.08
CA SER A 117 14.73 6.80 -31.69
C SER A 117 13.93 7.44 -30.55
N GLN A 118 12.63 7.15 -30.48
CA GLN A 118 11.82 7.52 -29.32
C GLN A 118 11.57 6.27 -28.46
N SER A 119 11.60 6.42 -27.14
CA SER A 119 11.30 5.32 -26.22
C SER A 119 9.84 4.84 -26.35
N VAL A 120 9.59 3.60 -25.93
CA VAL A 120 8.25 2.98 -25.97
C VAL A 120 7.22 3.77 -25.15
N ASN A 121 7.61 4.29 -23.99
CA ASN A 121 6.78 5.16 -23.16
C ASN A 121 6.63 6.60 -23.71
N LYS A 122 7.19 6.90 -24.89
CA LYS A 122 7.15 8.20 -25.58
C LYS A 122 7.89 9.34 -24.87
N GLN A 123 8.53 9.10 -23.73
CA GLN A 123 9.15 10.14 -22.89
C GLN A 123 10.56 10.56 -23.32
N TRP A 124 11.26 9.77 -24.14
CA TRP A 124 12.68 10.02 -24.47
C TRP A 124 12.96 10.01 -25.94
N LEU A 125 13.86 10.91 -26.35
CA LEU A 125 14.61 10.77 -27.59
C LEU A 125 16.02 10.25 -27.28
N GLN A 126 16.46 9.23 -28.00
CA GLN A 126 17.71 8.51 -27.76
C GLN A 126 18.54 8.44 -29.04
N PHE A 127 19.85 8.72 -28.93
CA PHE A 127 20.81 8.68 -30.02
C PHE A 127 22.24 8.55 -29.49
N ASP A 128 23.14 7.89 -30.22
CA ASP A 128 24.58 7.97 -29.92
C ASP A 128 25.18 9.24 -30.52
N ALA A 129 26.00 9.96 -29.77
CA ALA A 129 26.74 11.12 -30.25
C ALA A 129 28.23 11.03 -29.88
N LYS A 130 29.12 11.50 -30.74
CA LYS A 130 30.50 11.78 -30.35
C LYS A 130 30.49 12.86 -29.25
N THR A 131 31.48 12.82 -28.36
CA THR A 131 31.64 13.83 -27.31
C THR A 131 31.72 15.23 -27.91
N SER A 132 32.38 15.41 -29.06
CA SER A 132 32.40 16.70 -29.76
C SER A 132 31.01 17.14 -30.23
N GLU A 133 30.20 16.21 -30.76
CA GLU A 133 28.81 16.50 -31.17
C GLU A 133 27.97 16.90 -29.94
N ALA A 134 28.11 16.18 -28.82
CA ALA A 134 27.39 16.46 -27.58
C ALA A 134 27.81 17.80 -26.93
N GLU A 135 29.11 18.11 -26.90
CA GLU A 135 29.62 19.40 -26.41
C GLU A 135 29.13 20.56 -27.26
N ASP A 136 29.06 20.40 -28.59
CA ASP A 136 28.54 21.41 -29.50
C ASP A 136 27.02 21.58 -29.39
N LEU A 137 26.28 20.48 -29.26
CA LEU A 137 24.83 20.47 -29.07
C LEU A 137 24.42 21.20 -27.77
N LEU A 138 25.11 20.90 -26.68
CA LEU A 138 24.73 21.31 -25.33
C LEU A 138 25.52 22.49 -24.78
N LYS A 139 26.46 23.04 -25.56
CA LYS A 139 27.45 24.05 -25.11
C LYS A 139 28.06 23.66 -23.76
N ALA A 140 28.42 22.39 -23.65
CA ALA A 140 28.94 21.76 -22.44
C ALA A 140 30.40 21.34 -22.61
N LYS A 141 31.04 20.90 -21.52
CA LYS A 141 32.38 20.32 -21.57
C LYS A 141 32.43 19.03 -20.75
N TYR A 142 32.60 17.90 -21.42
CA TYR A 142 32.60 16.60 -20.75
C TYR A 142 33.97 16.25 -20.18
N HIS A 143 33.99 15.78 -18.94
CA HIS A 143 35.20 15.34 -18.26
C HIS A 143 34.95 13.98 -17.62
N PHE A 144 36.04 13.25 -17.42
CA PHE A 144 36.03 12.17 -16.44
C PHE A 144 35.96 12.80 -15.05
N TYR A 145 35.07 12.31 -14.21
CA TYR A 145 35.06 12.59 -12.79
C TYR A 145 35.42 11.31 -12.08
N GLU A 146 36.34 11.40 -11.12
CA GLU A 146 36.78 10.27 -10.32
C GLU A 146 36.42 10.52 -8.86
N ASN A 147 35.78 9.53 -8.24
CA ASN A 147 35.43 9.63 -6.83
C ASN A 147 36.68 9.41 -5.97
N ILE A 148 36.98 10.36 -5.09
CA ILE A 148 38.22 10.41 -4.30
C ILE A 148 38.29 9.26 -3.28
N ALA A 149 37.15 8.67 -2.90
CA ALA A 149 37.06 7.58 -1.92
C ALA A 149 36.93 6.19 -2.55
N MET A 150 36.59 6.06 -3.83
CA MET A 150 36.13 4.80 -4.41
C MET A 150 36.81 4.33 -5.69
N GLU A 151 37.72 5.13 -6.26
CA GLU A 151 38.43 4.81 -7.52
C GLU A 151 37.48 4.51 -8.72
N LYS A 152 36.22 4.97 -8.67
CA LYS A 152 35.25 4.88 -9.79
C LYS A 152 35.23 6.16 -10.60
N SER A 153 35.15 6.03 -11.92
CA SER A 153 35.09 7.15 -12.86
C SER A 153 33.77 7.20 -13.64
N THR A 154 33.21 8.40 -13.85
CA THR A 154 32.04 8.63 -14.72
C THR A 154 32.29 9.79 -15.69
N ILE A 155 31.55 9.84 -16.81
CA ILE A 155 31.57 10.94 -17.77
C ILE A 155 30.41 11.88 -17.50
N ALA A 156 30.70 13.15 -17.25
CA ALA A 156 29.69 14.17 -16.99
C ALA A 156 30.19 15.58 -17.37
N CYS A 157 29.34 16.60 -17.25
CA CYS A 157 29.69 18.02 -17.43
C CYS A 157 29.29 18.85 -16.20
N ASP A 158 29.93 20.01 -15.96
CA ASP A 158 29.56 20.87 -14.81
C ASP A 158 28.24 21.63 -15.05
N GLU A 159 27.96 21.96 -16.31
CA GLU A 159 26.78 22.70 -16.72
C GLU A 159 26.54 22.44 -18.21
N TYR A 160 25.28 22.59 -18.62
CA TYR A 160 24.93 22.56 -20.03
C TYR A 160 23.77 23.51 -20.34
N HIS A 161 23.69 23.87 -21.61
CA HIS A 161 22.78 24.86 -22.15
C HIS A 161 22.01 24.28 -23.33
N VAL A 162 20.75 24.69 -23.46
CA VAL A 162 19.91 24.36 -24.63
C VAL A 162 19.42 25.65 -25.26
N PRO A 163 18.99 25.67 -26.53
CA PRO A 163 18.31 26.82 -27.10
C PRO A 163 17.16 27.30 -26.21
N ALA A 164 16.97 28.62 -26.09
CA ALA A 164 15.93 29.19 -25.23
C ALA A 164 14.53 28.60 -25.44
N HIS A 165 14.17 28.32 -26.70
CA HIS A 165 12.88 27.73 -27.05
C HIS A 165 12.77 26.23 -26.73
N ILE A 166 13.90 25.53 -26.60
CA ILE A 166 13.94 24.09 -26.26
C ILE A 166 13.83 23.86 -24.75
N LYS A 167 14.18 24.84 -23.93
CA LYS A 167 14.19 24.71 -22.46
C LYS A 167 12.86 24.21 -21.88
N GLN A 168 11.73 24.58 -22.46
CA GLN A 168 10.38 24.17 -22.00
C GLN A 168 9.94 22.78 -22.50
N HIS A 169 10.70 22.19 -23.42
CA HIS A 169 10.40 20.91 -24.08
C HIS A 169 11.31 19.78 -23.57
N VAL A 170 12.38 20.14 -22.86
CA VAL A 170 13.40 19.23 -22.36
C VAL A 170 13.47 19.36 -20.86
N ASP A 171 13.23 18.25 -20.19
CA ASP A 171 13.34 18.18 -18.74
C ASP A 171 14.77 17.90 -18.30
N TYR A 172 15.50 17.04 -19.01
CA TYR A 172 16.88 16.65 -18.68
C TYR A 172 17.60 15.98 -19.86
N ILE A 173 18.94 16.02 -19.86
CA ILE A 173 19.78 15.36 -20.87
C ILE A 173 20.89 14.53 -20.19
N THR A 174 21.00 13.25 -20.56
CA THR A 174 22.08 12.33 -20.13
C THR A 174 22.97 11.91 -21.29
N PRO A 175 24.30 11.71 -21.09
CA PRO A 175 25.08 12.10 -19.91
C PRO A 175 25.04 13.62 -19.72
N GLY A 176 24.84 14.09 -18.48
CA GLY A 176 24.62 15.51 -18.15
C GLY A 176 25.43 15.94 -16.94
N ILE A 177 24.80 16.64 -15.98
CA ILE A 177 25.49 17.09 -14.77
C ILE A 177 25.57 16.06 -13.63
N LYS A 178 24.84 14.94 -13.73
CA LYS A 178 24.78 13.90 -12.68
C LYS A 178 26.11 13.15 -12.54
N LEU A 179 26.56 12.93 -11.31
CA LEU A 179 27.74 12.12 -10.94
C LEU A 179 27.30 10.89 -10.14
N TYR A 180 27.75 9.69 -10.55
CA TYR A 180 27.33 8.42 -9.96
C TYR A 180 28.43 7.83 -9.07
N ALA A 181 28.29 7.89 -7.74
CA ALA A 181 29.14 7.16 -6.80
C ALA A 181 28.35 6.76 -5.56
N THR A 182 28.37 5.46 -5.31
CA THR A 182 27.78 4.75 -4.17
C THR A 182 28.55 5.06 -2.89
N LYS A 183 27.99 5.61 -1.82
CA LYS A 183 28.78 5.79 -0.58
C LYS A 183 29.19 4.42 0.02
N ALA A 184 30.39 4.33 0.59
CA ALA A 184 30.83 3.18 1.36
C ALA A 184 30.83 3.54 2.86
N GLY A 185 29.79 3.10 3.58
CA GLY A 185 29.74 3.07 5.05
C GLY A 185 29.97 1.64 5.56
N LYS A 186 30.34 1.47 6.83
CA LYS A 186 30.47 0.16 7.50
C LYS A 186 29.21 -0.13 8.31
N PRO A 187 28.73 -1.38 8.43
CA PRO A 187 27.54 -1.69 9.21
C PRO A 187 27.86 -1.91 10.70
N ALA A 188 26.87 -1.62 11.54
CA ALA A 188 26.73 -2.16 12.89
C ALA A 188 25.52 -3.07 12.94
N SER A 189 25.62 -4.11 13.77
CA SER A 189 24.74 -5.27 13.89
C SER A 189 23.41 -4.97 14.58
N GLY A 190 22.34 -5.55 14.03
CA GLY A 190 21.29 -6.31 14.71
C GLY A 190 20.56 -5.65 15.86
N ASP A 191 19.37 -5.11 15.57
CA ASP A 191 18.22 -5.06 16.47
C ASP A 191 16.93 -5.12 15.62
N ILE A 192 15.90 -5.77 16.18
CA ILE A 192 14.58 -6.00 15.55
C ILE A 192 13.90 -4.65 15.42
N ALA A 193 13.91 -4.02 14.23
CA ALA A 193 13.29 -2.71 14.02
C ALA A 193 12.44 -2.51 12.78
N LYS A 194 11.37 -1.70 12.92
CA LYS A 194 10.57 -1.25 11.80
C LYS A 194 11.46 -0.29 11.03
N ARG A 195 11.71 -0.59 9.76
CA ARG A 195 12.65 0.20 8.99
C ARG A 195 11.94 1.40 8.36
N THR A 196 12.34 2.57 8.84
CA THR A 196 11.99 3.86 8.28
C THR A 196 13.19 4.34 7.47
N PHE A 197 12.97 4.84 6.25
CA PHE A 197 14.01 5.56 5.52
C PHE A 197 14.33 6.90 6.22
N GLY A 198 15.46 7.54 5.91
CA GLY A 198 15.88 8.80 6.57
C GLY A 198 16.65 8.62 7.89
N VAL A 199 16.36 7.56 8.65
CA VAL A 199 17.02 7.29 9.93
C VAL A 199 18.27 6.42 9.74
N GLY A 200 19.42 6.84 10.27
CA GLY A 200 20.63 6.00 10.27
C GLY A 200 20.38 4.66 11.00
N SER A 201 20.91 3.56 10.45
CA SER A 201 20.74 2.14 10.85
C SER A 201 20.84 1.78 12.35
N GLY A 202 21.15 2.72 13.26
CA GLY A 202 21.18 2.52 14.71
C GLY A 202 20.09 3.26 15.51
N ASN A 203 19.19 4.01 14.87
CA ASN A 203 18.18 4.85 15.56
C ASN A 203 16.71 4.54 15.20
N SER A 204 16.43 3.62 14.27
CA SER A 204 15.06 3.22 13.93
C SER A 204 14.38 2.55 15.13
N GLN A 205 13.13 2.92 15.44
CA GLN A 205 12.42 2.33 16.57
C GLN A 205 12.00 0.88 16.27
N PRO A 206 12.17 -0.04 17.23
CA PRO A 206 11.74 -1.41 17.06
C PRO A 206 10.23 -1.51 16.79
N PRO A 207 9.69 -2.46 15.99
CA PRO A 207 8.25 -2.63 15.98
C PRO A 207 7.84 -2.94 17.43
N PRO A 208 6.70 -2.41 17.88
CA PRO A 208 6.30 -2.58 19.26
C PRO A 208 5.96 -4.07 19.45
N THR A 209 6.86 -4.83 20.07
CA THR A 209 6.70 -6.26 20.33
C THR A 209 6.44 -6.56 21.80
N LEU A 210 5.68 -7.61 22.07
CA LEU A 210 5.42 -8.13 23.41
C LEU A 210 5.48 -9.66 23.40
N PRO A 211 5.95 -10.28 24.51
CA PRO A 211 5.83 -11.71 24.66
C PRO A 211 4.36 -12.12 24.73
N LEU A 212 4.04 -13.31 24.22
CA LEU A 212 2.69 -13.85 24.27
C LEU A 212 2.23 -14.07 25.73
N PRO A 213 1.14 -13.43 26.19
CA PRO A 213 0.71 -13.50 27.60
C PRO A 213 0.02 -14.81 27.98
N ILE A 214 -0.41 -15.61 26.99
CA ILE A 214 -1.13 -16.88 27.16
C ILE A 214 -0.51 -17.96 26.28
N GLY A 215 -0.48 -19.22 26.74
CA GLY A 215 0.04 -20.30 25.90
C GLY A 215 -0.80 -20.52 24.63
N LEU A 216 -0.20 -21.06 23.57
CA LEU A 216 -0.90 -21.37 22.31
C LEU A 216 -2.06 -22.38 22.48
N PRO A 217 -1.97 -23.45 23.28
CA PRO A 217 -3.07 -24.41 23.43
C PRO A 217 -4.40 -23.80 23.94
N PRO A 218 -4.44 -22.99 25.02
CA PRO A 218 -5.68 -22.35 25.45
C PRO A 218 -6.18 -21.28 24.47
N LEU A 219 -5.27 -20.57 23.78
CA LEU A 219 -5.65 -19.60 22.74
C LEU A 219 -6.38 -20.29 21.59
N ASN A 220 -5.83 -21.39 21.07
CA ASN A 220 -6.43 -22.14 19.95
C ASN A 220 -7.79 -22.76 20.29
N ALA A 221 -8.04 -23.07 21.56
CA ALA A 221 -9.32 -23.61 22.00
C ALA A 221 -10.45 -22.55 22.02
N LEU A 222 -10.11 -21.26 22.21
CA LEU A 222 -11.06 -20.17 22.43
C LEU A 222 -10.60 -18.86 21.77
N LEU A 223 -10.28 -18.90 20.47
CA LEU A 223 -9.68 -17.78 19.73
C LEU A 223 -10.44 -16.44 19.88
N LEU A 224 -11.77 -16.46 19.90
CA LEU A 224 -12.58 -15.25 20.01
C LEU A 224 -12.71 -14.69 21.45
N ALA A 225 -12.35 -15.47 22.46
CA ALA A 225 -12.52 -15.07 23.86
C ALA A 225 -11.44 -14.08 24.34
N PHE A 226 -10.35 -13.96 23.59
CA PHE A 226 -9.15 -13.21 23.97
C PHE A 226 -8.76 -12.13 22.96
N CYS A 227 -9.68 -11.70 22.08
CA CYS A 227 -9.36 -10.72 21.04
C CYS A 227 -8.95 -9.34 21.59
N ASP A 228 -9.26 -9.02 22.85
CA ASP A 228 -8.78 -7.83 23.56
C ASP A 228 -7.30 -7.92 23.98
N VAL A 229 -6.75 -9.14 24.04
CA VAL A 229 -5.39 -9.41 24.53
C VAL A 229 -4.48 -9.96 23.43
N VAL A 230 -5.03 -10.75 22.50
CA VAL A 230 -4.33 -11.37 21.38
C VAL A 230 -5.22 -11.33 20.15
N ILE A 231 -4.84 -10.51 19.18
CA ILE A 231 -5.48 -10.44 17.87
C ILE A 231 -4.96 -11.60 17.01
N THR A 232 -5.91 -12.38 16.50
CA THR A 232 -5.71 -13.48 15.56
C THR A 232 -6.51 -13.23 14.28
N PRO A 233 -6.27 -13.98 13.19
CA PRO A 233 -7.10 -13.84 11.98
C PRO A 233 -8.60 -14.03 12.23
N GLU A 234 -8.99 -14.93 13.13
CA GLU A 234 -10.37 -15.12 13.56
C GLU A 234 -10.96 -13.88 14.24
N CYS A 235 -10.17 -13.17 15.04
CA CYS A 235 -10.57 -11.89 15.65
C CYS A 235 -10.83 -10.84 14.57
N ILE A 236 -9.91 -10.67 13.62
CA ILE A 236 -10.04 -9.69 12.52
C ILE A 236 -11.27 -10.00 11.67
N MET A 237 -11.46 -11.28 11.30
CA MET A 237 -12.65 -11.70 10.54
C MET A 237 -13.95 -11.46 11.32
N ALA A 238 -13.94 -11.72 12.62
CA ALA A 238 -15.09 -11.50 13.47
C ALA A 238 -15.42 -10.02 13.59
N GLU A 239 -14.43 -9.16 13.86
CA GLU A 239 -14.61 -7.72 14.05
C GLU A 239 -15.16 -7.05 12.80
N TYR A 240 -14.54 -7.31 11.65
CA TYR A 240 -14.90 -6.65 10.40
C TYR A 240 -15.97 -7.38 9.58
N ASN A 241 -16.62 -8.37 10.19
CA ASN A 241 -17.67 -9.18 9.57
C ASN A 241 -17.24 -9.82 8.23
N ILE A 242 -15.99 -10.28 8.17
CA ILE A 242 -15.40 -10.95 7.01
C ILE A 242 -15.65 -12.45 7.16
N SER A 243 -15.99 -13.10 6.04
CA SER A 243 -16.08 -14.55 5.97
C SER A 243 -14.85 -15.14 5.28
N ARG A 244 -14.44 -16.33 5.73
CA ARG A 244 -13.34 -17.08 5.08
C ARG A 244 -13.59 -17.20 3.58
N SER A 245 -12.55 -16.99 2.77
CA SER A 245 -12.68 -17.20 1.33
C SER A 245 -12.75 -18.69 1.02
N THR A 246 -13.37 -18.98 -0.12
CA THR A 246 -13.38 -20.31 -0.73
C THR A 246 -13.07 -20.22 -2.22
N THR A 247 -12.72 -19.04 -2.69
CA THR A 247 -12.53 -18.69 -4.10
C THR A 247 -11.21 -17.97 -4.29
N ALA A 248 -10.78 -17.88 -5.54
CA ALA A 248 -9.68 -17.05 -5.98
C ALA A 248 -10.02 -16.54 -7.39
N ALA A 249 -9.59 -15.34 -7.71
CA ALA A 249 -9.70 -14.75 -9.04
C ALA A 249 -8.30 -14.66 -9.68
N ALA A 250 -8.20 -15.10 -10.94
CA ALA A 250 -6.95 -15.01 -11.68
C ALA A 250 -6.53 -13.55 -11.85
N GLY A 251 -5.27 -13.24 -11.54
CA GLY A 251 -4.74 -11.87 -11.62
C GLY A 251 -5.16 -10.95 -10.47
N ASN A 252 -5.82 -11.47 -9.42
CA ASN A 252 -6.24 -10.71 -8.24
C ASN A 252 -5.42 -11.08 -6.99
N GLN A 253 -4.16 -11.48 -7.17
CA GLN A 253 -3.24 -11.68 -6.06
C GLN A 253 -3.02 -10.35 -5.32
N LEU A 254 -2.91 -10.41 -4.00
CA LEU A 254 -2.51 -9.26 -3.19
C LEU A 254 -1.00 -9.03 -3.39
N GLY A 255 -0.61 -7.84 -3.82
CA GLY A 255 0.77 -7.42 -3.83
C GLY A 255 1.19 -6.92 -2.46
N ILE A 256 2.34 -7.34 -1.97
CA ILE A 256 2.98 -6.84 -0.75
C ILE A 256 4.38 -6.38 -1.15
N PHE A 257 4.70 -5.15 -0.83
CA PHE A 257 6.01 -4.55 -1.06
C PHE A 257 6.87 -4.70 0.20
N GLU A 258 8.09 -5.20 0.02
CA GLU A 258 9.09 -5.34 1.07
C GLU A 258 10.42 -4.79 0.59
N ASP A 259 11.12 -4.11 1.48
CA ASP A 259 12.34 -3.37 1.19
C ASP A 259 13.20 -3.27 2.44
N LEU A 260 14.34 -2.62 2.32
CA LEU A 260 15.25 -2.38 3.45
C LEU A 260 15.69 -3.69 4.10
N GLY A 261 15.72 -4.81 3.37
CA GLY A 261 16.29 -6.08 3.83
C GLY A 261 15.46 -6.82 4.87
N ASP A 262 14.19 -6.44 5.05
CA ASP A 262 13.22 -7.28 5.74
C ASP A 262 12.69 -8.33 4.75
N VAL A 263 12.75 -9.60 5.13
CA VAL A 263 12.39 -10.73 4.27
C VAL A 263 11.71 -11.81 5.11
N TYR A 264 10.58 -12.32 4.62
CA TYR A 264 9.83 -13.35 5.33
C TYR A 264 10.57 -14.68 5.44
N SER A 265 10.20 -15.47 6.44
CA SER A 265 10.67 -16.84 6.63
C SER A 265 9.57 -17.85 6.32
N GLN A 266 9.88 -18.84 5.48
CA GLN A 266 8.94 -19.93 5.19
C GLN A 266 8.62 -20.77 6.43
N THR A 267 9.58 -20.89 7.35
CA THR A 267 9.40 -21.62 8.60
C THR A 267 8.37 -20.91 9.48
N ASP A 268 8.47 -19.60 9.63
CA ASP A 268 7.54 -18.79 10.42
C ASP A 268 6.13 -18.82 9.82
N LEU A 269 6.00 -18.67 8.49
CA LEU A 269 4.71 -18.83 7.81
C LEU A 269 4.08 -20.21 8.05
N ASN A 270 4.88 -21.27 7.97
CA ASN A 270 4.42 -22.63 8.20
C ASN A 270 3.93 -22.83 9.64
N GLU A 271 4.69 -22.34 10.63
CA GLU A 271 4.33 -22.39 12.05
C GLU A 271 3.05 -21.60 12.33
N PHE A 272 2.93 -20.41 11.76
CA PHE A 272 1.72 -19.59 11.84
C PHE A 272 0.51 -20.34 11.25
N PHE A 273 0.61 -20.88 10.04
CA PHE A 273 -0.49 -21.62 9.41
C PHE A 273 -0.83 -22.89 10.19
N ALA A 274 0.15 -23.63 10.69
CA ALA A 274 -0.12 -24.82 11.50
C ALA A 274 -0.88 -24.49 12.78
N THR A 275 -0.63 -23.31 13.35
CA THR A 275 -1.20 -22.87 14.63
C THR A 275 -2.55 -22.19 14.48
N LEU A 276 -2.68 -21.22 13.58
CA LEU A 276 -3.82 -20.30 13.50
C LEU A 276 -4.66 -20.48 12.23
N ALA A 277 -4.08 -20.99 11.15
CA ALA A 277 -4.78 -21.17 9.87
C ALA A 277 -4.55 -22.55 9.24
N PRO A 278 -4.87 -23.67 9.94
CA PRO A 278 -4.49 -25.03 9.50
C PRO A 278 -5.21 -25.50 8.23
N TYR A 279 -6.16 -24.72 7.72
CA TYR A 279 -6.81 -24.92 6.43
C TYR A 279 -5.95 -24.46 5.23
N ILE A 280 -4.88 -23.70 5.49
CA ILE A 280 -3.88 -23.32 4.50
C ILE A 280 -2.82 -24.44 4.43
N PRO A 281 -2.55 -25.01 3.24
CA PRO A 281 -1.54 -26.03 3.07
C PRO A 281 -0.15 -25.53 3.50
N GLN A 282 0.58 -26.38 4.20
CA GLN A 282 1.98 -26.12 4.55
C GLN A 282 2.83 -25.95 3.29
N GLY A 283 3.75 -24.99 3.32
CA GLY A 283 4.53 -24.58 2.15
C GLY A 283 3.80 -23.60 1.22
N THR A 284 2.61 -23.10 1.57
CA THR A 284 2.00 -21.95 0.88
C THR A 284 2.87 -20.71 1.11
N HIS A 285 3.13 -19.94 0.04
CA HIS A 285 4.06 -18.80 0.06
C HIS A 285 3.78 -17.83 -1.09
N PRO A 286 4.22 -16.56 -0.98
CA PRO A 286 4.03 -15.58 -2.04
C PRO A 286 4.87 -15.93 -3.27
N LYS A 287 4.36 -15.59 -4.45
CA LYS A 287 5.19 -15.56 -5.66
C LYS A 287 6.16 -14.38 -5.54
N LEU A 288 7.45 -14.66 -5.58
CA LEU A 288 8.48 -13.61 -5.59
C LEU A 288 8.59 -12.97 -6.98
N ASP A 289 8.37 -11.66 -7.02
CA ASP A 289 8.78 -10.76 -8.10
C ASP A 289 10.01 -9.99 -7.58
N ALA A 290 11.19 -10.59 -7.76
CA ALA A 290 12.47 -10.08 -7.27
C ALA A 290 12.93 -8.87 -8.09
N ILE A 291 12.97 -7.70 -7.46
CA ILE A 291 13.37 -6.44 -8.08
C ILE A 291 14.87 -6.23 -7.86
N ASP A 292 15.59 -5.93 -8.94
CA ASP A 292 17.00 -5.55 -8.92
C ASP A 292 17.95 -6.45 -8.11
N GLY A 293 17.68 -7.76 -8.12
CA GLY A 293 18.54 -8.78 -7.49
C GLY A 293 18.12 -9.23 -6.11
N ALA A 294 16.96 -8.77 -5.64
CA ALA A 294 16.33 -9.23 -4.42
C ALA A 294 16.17 -10.76 -4.33
N VAL A 295 16.13 -11.26 -3.10
CA VAL A 295 15.95 -12.70 -2.80
C VAL A 295 14.97 -12.89 -1.66
N ALA A 296 14.21 -13.98 -1.72
CA ALA A 296 13.34 -14.45 -0.65
C ALA A 296 13.04 -15.94 -0.86
N PRO A 297 12.61 -16.69 0.17
CA PRO A 297 12.57 -16.32 1.59
C PRO A 297 13.95 -16.33 2.25
N ASP A 298 14.01 -15.79 3.47
CA ASP A 298 15.16 -15.92 4.35
C ASP A 298 15.06 -17.11 5.31
N PRO A 299 16.19 -17.58 5.87
CA PRO A 299 16.18 -18.53 6.97
C PRO A 299 15.50 -17.93 8.21
N VAL A 300 14.86 -18.78 9.01
CA VAL A 300 14.19 -18.40 10.28
C VAL A 300 15.06 -17.52 11.20
N THR A 301 16.37 -17.74 11.25
CA THR A 301 17.29 -16.95 12.10
C THR A 301 17.56 -15.52 11.60
N SER A 302 17.07 -15.20 10.41
CA SER A 302 17.22 -13.90 9.74
C SER A 302 15.86 -13.33 9.33
N ALA A 303 14.77 -13.95 9.79
CA ALA A 303 13.42 -13.58 9.43
C ALA A 303 13.11 -12.14 9.84
N GLY A 304 12.68 -11.35 8.86
CA GLY A 304 12.23 -9.99 9.07
C GLY A 304 10.82 -9.97 9.69
N PRO A 305 10.61 -9.28 10.83
CA PRO A 305 9.32 -9.25 11.51
C PRO A 305 8.24 -8.53 10.71
N GLU A 306 8.60 -7.59 9.84
CA GLU A 306 7.64 -6.80 9.03
C GLU A 306 7.05 -7.67 7.91
N SER A 307 7.91 -8.31 7.13
CA SER A 307 7.53 -9.25 6.09
C SER A 307 6.77 -10.45 6.65
N ASP A 308 7.23 -11.01 7.79
CA ASP A 308 6.50 -12.08 8.46
C ASP A 308 5.09 -11.62 8.86
N LEU A 309 4.95 -10.45 9.48
CA LEU A 309 3.67 -9.85 9.84
C LEU A 309 2.74 -9.72 8.63
N ASP A 310 3.20 -9.07 7.57
CA ASP A 310 2.40 -8.71 6.41
C ASP A 310 1.78 -9.93 5.72
N PHE A 311 2.57 -10.99 5.55
CA PHE A 311 2.06 -12.24 4.97
C PHE A 311 1.20 -13.03 5.96
N GLN A 312 1.59 -13.15 7.22
CA GLN A 312 0.88 -13.98 8.19
C GLN A 312 -0.54 -13.50 8.46
N ILE A 313 -0.77 -12.19 8.49
CA ILE A 313 -2.11 -11.65 8.75
C ILE A 313 -2.99 -11.59 7.50
N SER A 314 -2.39 -11.37 6.32
CA SER A 314 -3.14 -11.22 5.07
C SER A 314 -3.59 -12.56 4.49
N TYR A 315 -2.74 -13.60 4.52
CA TYR A 315 -3.03 -14.92 3.94
C TYR A 315 -4.33 -15.55 4.44
N PRO A 316 -4.58 -15.66 5.76
CA PRO A 316 -5.81 -16.21 6.30
C PRO A 316 -7.09 -15.51 5.81
N LEU A 317 -6.99 -14.21 5.52
CA LEU A 317 -8.10 -13.39 5.04
C LEU A 317 -8.38 -13.59 3.55
N ILE A 318 -7.35 -13.89 2.74
CA ILE A 318 -7.47 -13.98 1.28
C ILE A 318 -7.51 -15.43 0.74
N TYR A 319 -6.95 -16.40 1.46
CA TYR A 319 -6.82 -17.78 0.98
C TYR A 319 -8.17 -18.39 0.55
N PRO A 320 -8.29 -19.04 -0.62
CA PRO A 320 -7.21 -19.55 -1.49
C PRO A 320 -6.65 -18.55 -2.54
N GLN A 321 -6.96 -17.26 -2.47
CA GLN A 321 -6.20 -16.26 -3.22
C GLN A 321 -4.74 -16.25 -2.73
N GLY A 322 -3.78 -16.11 -3.65
CA GLY A 322 -2.36 -15.98 -3.32
C GLY A 322 -1.89 -14.53 -3.22
N SER A 323 -0.64 -14.35 -2.80
CA SER A 323 0.05 -13.05 -2.79
C SER A 323 1.24 -13.02 -3.75
N ILE A 324 1.64 -11.82 -4.15
CA ILE A 324 2.89 -11.52 -4.84
C ILE A 324 3.74 -10.67 -3.90
N LEU A 325 5.00 -11.06 -3.72
CA LEU A 325 6.01 -10.32 -2.99
C LEU A 325 6.82 -9.50 -3.99
N PHE A 326 6.76 -8.17 -3.87
CA PHE A 326 7.66 -7.25 -4.55
C PHE A 326 8.80 -6.92 -3.59
N GLN A 327 9.82 -7.79 -3.56
CA GLN A 327 11.04 -7.55 -2.78
C GLN A 327 11.98 -6.68 -3.61
N THR A 328 12.44 -5.58 -3.05
CA THR A 328 13.46 -4.71 -3.68
C THR A 328 14.86 -4.98 -3.14
N ASP A 329 15.81 -4.58 -3.99
CA ASP A 329 17.24 -4.51 -3.75
C ASP A 329 17.97 -5.81 -3.40
N ASP A 330 19.22 -5.90 -3.85
CA ASP A 330 20.02 -7.10 -3.61
C ASP A 330 20.58 -7.14 -2.18
N PRO A 331 20.89 -8.33 -1.63
CA PRO A 331 21.36 -8.48 -0.25
C PRO A 331 22.63 -7.68 0.10
N VAL A 332 23.44 -7.27 -0.88
CA VAL A 332 24.63 -6.46 -0.64
C VAL A 332 24.26 -5.01 -0.35
N TYR A 333 23.30 -4.45 -1.08
CA TYR A 333 22.74 -3.16 -0.71
C TYR A 333 22.04 -3.23 0.64
N GLU A 334 21.27 -4.29 0.88
CA GLU A 334 20.46 -4.38 2.09
C GLU A 334 21.25 -4.62 3.37
N ALA A 335 22.36 -5.35 3.28
CA ALA A 335 23.28 -5.51 4.39
C ALA A 335 23.95 -4.18 4.81
N ASN A 336 23.94 -3.16 3.94
CA ASN A 336 24.60 -1.89 4.18
C ASN A 336 23.96 -0.76 3.36
N TYR A 337 22.70 -0.49 3.64
CA TYR A 337 21.93 0.52 2.91
C TYR A 337 22.43 1.92 3.29
N THR A 338 22.89 2.70 2.31
CA THR A 338 23.44 4.07 2.53
C THR A 338 22.70 5.15 1.76
N TYR A 339 21.57 4.79 1.17
CA TYR A 339 20.74 5.61 0.32
C TYR A 339 19.57 6.16 1.12
N GLU A 340 19.08 7.32 0.72
CA GLU A 340 17.94 7.99 1.37
C GLU A 340 16.66 7.79 0.55
N GLY A 341 16.80 7.44 -0.74
CA GLY A 341 15.71 7.19 -1.66
C GLY A 341 14.90 5.96 -1.25
N PHE A 342 13.60 6.09 -1.46
CA PHE A 342 12.58 5.10 -1.08
C PHE A 342 11.57 4.96 -2.21
N LEU A 343 11.06 3.73 -2.43
CA LEU A 343 10.10 3.30 -3.47
C LEU A 343 10.50 3.47 -4.94
N ASN A 344 11.60 4.15 -5.26
CA ASN A 344 11.95 4.41 -6.67
C ASN A 344 12.16 3.11 -7.45
N ASN A 345 12.91 2.14 -6.94
CA ASN A 345 13.16 0.87 -7.65
C ASN A 345 11.89 0.03 -7.79
N PHE A 346 11.00 0.10 -6.79
CA PHE A 346 9.69 -0.52 -6.87
C PHE A 346 8.85 0.06 -8.01
N LEU A 347 8.72 1.39 -8.04
CA LEU A 347 8.00 2.10 -9.09
C LEU A 347 8.63 1.89 -10.47
N ASP A 348 9.96 1.90 -10.55
CA ASP A 348 10.73 1.57 -11.76
C ASP A 348 10.32 0.19 -12.29
N ALA A 349 10.26 -0.81 -11.42
CA ALA A 349 10.00 -2.19 -11.82
C ALA A 349 8.55 -2.46 -12.23
N ILE A 350 7.56 -1.79 -11.62
CA ILE A 350 6.13 -2.00 -11.92
C ILE A 350 5.58 -1.03 -12.97
N ASP A 351 6.22 0.13 -13.16
CA ASP A 351 5.99 1.03 -14.27
C ASP A 351 7.32 1.41 -14.94
N GLY A 352 7.61 0.78 -16.07
CA GLY A 352 8.82 1.09 -16.84
C GLY A 352 8.83 2.51 -17.39
N SER A 353 7.68 3.20 -17.43
CA SER A 353 7.63 4.61 -17.78
C SER A 353 8.35 5.46 -16.72
N TYR A 354 8.22 5.07 -15.45
CA TYR A 354 8.75 5.75 -14.28
C TYR A 354 10.28 5.82 -14.23
N CYS A 355 11.00 4.78 -14.64
CA CYS A 355 12.48 4.79 -14.77
C CYS A 355 13.05 6.00 -15.49
N THR A 356 12.23 6.61 -16.32
CA THR A 356 12.63 7.67 -17.21
C THR A 356 11.66 8.86 -17.13
N TYR A 357 10.70 8.82 -16.20
CA TYR A 357 9.74 9.90 -15.98
C TYR A 357 10.44 11.15 -15.45
N SER A 358 10.12 12.30 -16.01
CA SER A 358 10.58 13.61 -15.56
C SER A 358 9.42 14.46 -15.03
N ALA A 359 9.58 15.01 -13.83
CA ALA A 359 8.68 16.01 -13.26
C ALA A 359 9.36 16.73 -12.09
N TYR A 360 8.92 17.95 -11.80
CA TYR A 360 9.42 18.76 -10.66
C TYR A 360 10.94 18.99 -10.66
N GLY A 361 11.58 18.99 -11.84
CA GLY A 361 13.03 19.13 -11.96
C GLY A 361 13.81 17.85 -11.66
N GLU A 362 13.12 16.71 -11.50
CA GLU A 362 13.71 15.39 -11.30
C GLU A 362 13.44 14.49 -12.50
N THR A 363 14.30 13.48 -12.69
CA THR A 363 14.22 12.58 -13.84
C THR A 363 14.87 11.24 -13.54
N GLY A 364 14.10 10.17 -13.71
CA GLY A 364 14.51 8.81 -13.38
C GLY A 364 15.10 8.72 -11.98
N ASN A 365 16.07 7.84 -11.81
CA ASN A 365 16.74 7.65 -10.52
C ASN A 365 17.49 8.92 -10.10
N SER A 366 17.28 9.28 -8.85
CA SER A 366 17.93 10.33 -8.11
C SER A 366 19.27 9.83 -7.54
N PRO A 367 20.23 10.72 -7.20
CA PRO A 367 21.37 10.34 -6.35
C PRO A 367 20.95 9.81 -4.97
N LEU A 368 19.68 9.99 -4.59
CA LEU A 368 19.08 9.40 -3.41
C LEU A 368 18.92 7.88 -3.55
N ASP A 369 18.82 7.34 -4.77
CA ASP A 369 18.52 5.93 -5.03
C ASP A 369 19.78 5.09 -5.25
N PRO A 370 19.78 3.79 -4.92
CA PRO A 370 20.88 2.90 -5.24
C PRO A 370 21.03 2.75 -6.77
N PRO A 371 22.25 2.84 -7.31
CA PRO A 371 22.48 2.64 -8.74
C PRO A 371 22.59 1.16 -9.09
N TYR A 372 22.02 0.78 -10.22
CA TYR A 372 22.19 -0.55 -10.82
C TYR A 372 22.92 -0.48 -12.17
N PRO A 373 23.81 -1.46 -12.50
CA PRO A 373 24.20 -2.62 -11.68
C PRO A 373 24.89 -2.24 -10.35
N ASP A 374 24.64 -2.99 -9.28
CA ASP A 374 25.31 -2.76 -7.99
C ASP A 374 26.82 -2.89 -8.22
N PRO A 375 27.60 -1.84 -7.95
CA PRO A 375 29.03 -1.88 -8.21
C PRO A 375 29.85 -2.54 -7.09
N GLN A 376 29.25 -2.98 -5.99
CA GLN A 376 29.95 -3.66 -4.88
C GLN A 376 30.23 -5.14 -5.20
N PRO A 377 31.32 -5.75 -4.69
CA PRO A 377 31.57 -7.18 -4.87
C PRO A 377 30.42 -8.02 -4.29
N GLY A 378 29.89 -8.96 -5.08
CA GLY A 378 28.75 -9.80 -4.69
C GLY A 378 27.36 -9.23 -5.03
N GLY A 379 27.29 -7.92 -5.33
CA GLY A 379 26.04 -7.24 -5.68
C GLY A 379 25.47 -7.64 -7.04
N TYR A 380 24.20 -7.30 -7.26
CA TYR A 380 23.48 -7.60 -8.50
C TYR A 380 24.11 -6.93 -9.71
N LYS A 381 24.50 -7.74 -10.71
CA LYS A 381 25.20 -7.27 -11.92
C LYS A 381 24.27 -7.03 -13.11
N GLY A 382 22.97 -7.25 -12.95
CA GLY A 382 21.99 -6.94 -13.97
C GLY A 382 21.76 -5.44 -14.12
N GLN A 383 21.09 -5.05 -15.21
CA GLN A 383 20.63 -3.67 -15.38
C GLN A 383 19.47 -3.39 -14.44
N LEU A 384 19.27 -2.10 -14.10
CA LEU A 384 18.07 -1.59 -13.45
C LEU A 384 16.82 -2.15 -14.16
N GLN A 385 15.90 -2.70 -13.37
CA GLN A 385 14.67 -3.29 -13.86
C GLN A 385 13.59 -2.23 -14.04
N CYS A 386 13.22 -1.99 -15.30
CA CYS A 386 12.22 -1.00 -15.68
C CYS A 386 11.00 -1.68 -16.31
N GLY A 387 9.85 -1.67 -15.63
CA GLY A 387 8.57 -2.21 -16.14
C GLY A 387 8.61 -3.70 -16.40
N VAL A 388 9.35 -4.44 -15.58
CA VAL A 388 9.53 -5.90 -15.72
C VAL A 388 8.39 -6.67 -15.06
N TYR A 389 7.67 -6.05 -14.13
CA TYR A 389 6.54 -6.64 -13.43
C TYR A 389 5.24 -5.88 -13.72
N LYS A 390 4.13 -6.63 -13.73
CA LYS A 390 2.80 -6.03 -13.83
C LYS A 390 2.31 -5.72 -12.41
N PRO A 391 1.78 -4.52 -12.14
CA PRO A 391 1.19 -4.22 -10.83
C PRO A 391 0.00 -5.16 -10.56
N THR A 392 -0.16 -5.55 -9.30
CA THR A 392 -1.36 -6.25 -8.81
C THR A 392 -2.54 -5.29 -8.72
N ASN A 393 -3.76 -5.82 -8.60
CA ASN A 393 -4.95 -4.97 -8.42
C ASN A 393 -4.97 -4.25 -7.07
N VAL A 394 -4.28 -4.81 -6.07
CA VAL A 394 -4.10 -4.22 -4.73
C VAL A 394 -2.65 -4.39 -4.32
N ILE A 395 -2.03 -3.34 -3.80
CA ILE A 395 -0.67 -3.31 -3.27
C ILE A 395 -0.72 -2.79 -1.83
N SER A 396 -0.06 -3.50 -0.91
CA SER A 396 0.13 -3.11 0.49
C SER A 396 1.58 -2.67 0.70
N ILE A 397 1.77 -1.53 1.36
CA ILE A 397 3.09 -0.95 1.69
C ILE A 397 3.09 -0.62 3.19
N SER A 398 3.92 -1.30 3.97
CA SER A 398 3.96 -1.11 5.44
C SER A 398 5.17 -0.27 5.90
N TYR A 399 5.73 0.52 4.99
CA TYR A 399 6.92 1.34 5.16
C TYR A 399 6.60 2.83 4.96
N GLY A 400 7.37 3.69 5.63
CA GLY A 400 7.23 5.14 5.61
C GLY A 400 8.39 5.84 6.31
N GLY A 401 8.35 7.16 6.33
CA GLY A 401 9.35 8.06 6.92
C GLY A 401 8.85 9.48 6.99
N GLN A 402 9.64 10.45 7.45
CA GLN A 402 9.12 11.81 7.56
C GLN A 402 8.98 12.43 6.17
N GLU A 403 7.89 13.16 5.95
CA GLU A 403 7.70 13.95 4.74
C GLU A 403 8.81 15.00 4.56
N ALA A 404 9.52 15.38 5.63
CA ALA A 404 10.65 16.30 5.57
C ALA A 404 11.97 15.66 5.08
N ASP A 405 12.11 14.34 5.14
CA ASP A 405 13.39 13.64 4.89
C ASP A 405 13.75 13.61 3.40
N LEU A 406 12.74 13.72 2.54
CA LEU A 406 12.90 13.66 1.09
C LEU A 406 12.58 15.01 0.44
N PRO A 407 13.27 15.38 -0.65
CA PRO A 407 12.86 16.53 -1.45
C PRO A 407 11.42 16.38 -1.91
N ALA A 408 10.64 17.42 -1.76
CA ALA A 408 9.25 17.37 -2.16
C ALA A 408 9.04 17.17 -3.67
N SER A 409 10.00 17.56 -4.51
CA SER A 409 10.01 17.22 -5.94
C SER A 409 10.04 15.71 -6.17
N TYR A 410 10.83 14.98 -5.39
CA TYR A 410 10.98 13.52 -5.43
C TYR A 410 9.69 12.83 -5.00
N GLN A 411 9.08 13.31 -3.93
CA GLN A 411 7.81 12.81 -3.42
C GLN A 411 6.64 13.09 -4.38
N GLN A 412 6.52 14.31 -4.89
CA GLN A 412 5.46 14.70 -5.83
C GLN A 412 5.55 13.90 -7.13
N ARG A 413 6.77 13.61 -7.59
CA ARG A 413 7.01 12.74 -8.74
C ARG A 413 6.49 11.31 -8.48
N GLN A 414 6.81 10.71 -7.34
CA GLN A 414 6.26 9.40 -6.97
C GLN A 414 4.73 9.44 -6.83
N CYS A 415 4.19 10.49 -6.22
CA CYS A 415 2.75 10.63 -6.01
C CYS A 415 1.99 10.72 -7.35
N ASN A 416 2.54 11.39 -8.37
CA ASN A 416 1.99 11.35 -9.73
C ASN A 416 2.00 9.94 -10.34
N GLU A 417 2.94 9.07 -9.94
CA GLU A 417 2.94 7.68 -10.39
C GLU A 417 1.83 6.87 -9.72
N PHE A 418 1.61 7.05 -8.42
CA PHE A 418 0.47 6.46 -7.74
C PHE A 418 -0.88 6.92 -8.31
N MET A 419 -0.98 8.18 -8.73
CA MET A 419 -2.14 8.69 -9.47
C MET A 419 -2.38 7.91 -10.77
N LYS A 420 -1.33 7.69 -11.57
CA LYS A 420 -1.39 6.94 -12.84
C LYS A 420 -1.74 5.47 -12.61
N LEU A 421 -1.18 4.83 -11.59
CA LEU A 421 -1.54 3.46 -11.18
C LEU A 421 -3.00 3.39 -10.72
N GLY A 422 -3.47 4.39 -9.98
CA GLY A 422 -4.88 4.53 -9.60
C GLY A 422 -5.81 4.61 -10.80
N MET A 423 -5.43 5.34 -11.86
CA MET A 423 -6.19 5.39 -13.12
C MET A 423 -6.27 4.02 -13.82
N GLN A 424 -5.26 3.17 -13.62
CA GLN A 424 -5.20 1.81 -14.16
C GLN A 424 -5.98 0.80 -13.31
N GLY A 425 -6.67 1.25 -12.25
CA GLY A 425 -7.49 0.38 -11.42
C GLY A 425 -6.71 -0.37 -10.35
N VAL A 426 -5.53 0.13 -9.96
CA VAL A 426 -4.73 -0.37 -8.85
C VAL A 426 -5.12 0.36 -7.57
N SER A 427 -5.45 -0.40 -6.51
CA SER A 427 -5.59 0.13 -5.15
C SER A 427 -4.24 0.03 -4.43
N ILE A 428 -3.78 1.09 -3.79
CA ILE A 428 -2.54 1.06 -3.01
C ILE A 428 -2.87 1.55 -1.59
N VAL A 429 -2.60 0.69 -0.61
CA VAL A 429 -2.77 0.99 0.81
C VAL A 429 -1.41 1.14 1.46
N VAL A 430 -1.25 2.13 2.33
CA VAL A 430 0.02 2.42 3.01
C VAL A 430 -0.17 2.66 4.50
N ALA A 431 0.75 2.16 5.32
CA ALA A 431 0.78 2.39 6.75
C ALA A 431 0.94 3.90 7.06
N SER A 432 0.24 4.40 8.08
CA SER A 432 0.25 5.83 8.40
C SER A 432 1.40 6.28 9.31
N GLY A 433 2.16 5.34 9.88
CA GLY A 433 3.25 5.60 10.83
C GLY A 433 2.90 5.20 12.27
N ASP A 434 3.92 5.04 13.13
CA ASP A 434 3.74 4.51 14.50
C ASP A 434 4.19 5.48 15.60
N ASN A 435 4.40 6.75 15.23
CA ASN A 435 4.96 7.80 16.09
C ASN A 435 3.97 8.94 16.37
N GLY A 436 2.67 8.70 16.15
CA GLY A 436 1.61 9.68 16.37
C GLY A 436 1.75 10.89 15.45
N VAL A 437 1.80 12.09 16.04
CA VAL A 437 2.07 13.34 15.30
C VAL A 437 3.57 13.63 15.07
N ALA A 438 4.46 12.76 15.57
CA ALA A 438 5.89 12.83 15.32
C ALA A 438 6.28 11.81 14.23
N GLY A 439 7.49 11.97 13.71
CA GLY A 439 8.21 10.94 12.98
C GLY A 439 9.09 10.09 13.91
N PRO A 440 9.92 9.22 13.34
CA PRO A 440 10.86 8.43 14.14
C PRO A 440 11.88 9.33 14.86
N ALA A 441 12.18 8.98 16.11
CA ALA A 441 13.19 9.65 16.90
C ALA A 441 14.60 9.46 16.30
N GLY A 442 15.43 10.51 16.32
CA GLY A 442 16.79 10.46 15.81
C GLY A 442 16.94 10.96 14.37
N ASP A 443 15.85 11.33 13.72
CA ASP A 443 15.82 12.13 12.51
C ASP A 443 15.63 13.61 12.85
N ASP A 444 16.56 14.47 12.42
CA ASP A 444 16.71 15.90 12.75
C ASP A 444 16.79 16.31 14.24
N ASN A 445 16.09 15.64 15.16
CA ASN A 445 16.20 15.77 16.62
C ASN A 445 15.85 14.47 17.37
N SER A 446 16.01 14.48 18.70
CA SER A 446 15.79 13.31 19.55
C SER A 446 14.33 12.86 19.64
N ASP A 447 13.38 13.70 19.20
CA ASP A 447 11.97 13.55 19.50
C ASP A 447 11.13 13.27 18.23
N GLY A 448 11.77 13.26 17.04
CA GLY A 448 11.12 12.98 15.75
C GLY A 448 10.21 14.12 15.23
N CYS A 449 10.33 15.31 15.80
CA CYS A 449 9.46 16.45 15.48
C CYS A 449 10.17 17.46 14.60
N LEU A 450 9.46 18.31 13.89
CA LEU A 450 10.10 19.32 13.05
C LEU A 450 10.48 20.58 13.85
N GLY A 451 11.37 21.39 13.27
CA GLY A 451 11.81 22.67 13.82
C GLY A 451 12.53 22.53 15.17
N THR A 452 12.06 23.26 16.19
CA THR A 452 12.65 23.20 17.55
C THR A 452 12.08 22.05 18.40
N GLY A 453 11.57 20.99 17.78
CA GLY A 453 11.01 19.82 18.47
C GLY A 453 9.53 19.94 18.86
N GLN A 454 8.78 20.87 18.26
CA GLN A 454 7.37 21.12 18.60
C GLN A 454 6.42 21.03 17.40
N ILE A 455 6.94 21.07 16.17
CA ILE A 455 6.11 21.03 14.97
C ILE A 455 5.84 19.57 14.62
N PHE A 456 4.60 19.24 14.31
CA PHE A 456 4.20 17.90 13.93
C PHE A 456 4.89 17.50 12.61
N SER A 457 5.32 16.24 12.54
CA SER A 457 6.07 15.69 11.40
C SER A 457 5.18 14.69 10.67
N PRO A 458 4.57 15.08 9.53
CA PRO A 458 3.74 14.17 8.78
C PRO A 458 4.56 13.10 8.05
N ASP A 459 3.97 11.94 7.77
CA ASP A 459 4.66 10.77 7.19
C ASP A 459 4.54 10.70 5.64
N PHE A 460 5.62 10.35 4.96
CA PHE A 460 5.65 9.98 3.54
C PHE A 460 5.93 8.46 3.40
N PRO A 461 5.20 7.73 2.53
CA PRO A 461 4.29 8.23 1.50
C PRO A 461 2.84 8.43 1.97
N ALA A 462 2.56 8.26 3.26
CA ALA A 462 1.22 8.37 3.85
C ALA A 462 0.49 9.70 3.52
N THR A 463 1.23 10.79 3.29
CA THR A 463 0.65 12.08 2.89
C THR A 463 0.24 12.19 1.42
N CYS A 464 0.67 11.29 0.53
CA CYS A 464 0.27 11.34 -0.88
C CYS A 464 -1.26 11.16 -1.02
N PRO A 465 -1.99 12.09 -1.67
CA PRO A 465 -3.45 12.03 -1.80
C PRO A 465 -3.96 10.94 -2.74
N TYR A 466 -3.08 10.22 -3.43
CA TYR A 466 -3.45 9.14 -4.35
C TYR A 466 -3.21 7.73 -3.78
N LEU A 467 -2.89 7.67 -2.49
CA LEU A 467 -2.79 6.45 -1.70
C LEU A 467 -3.91 6.41 -0.65
N THR A 468 -4.29 5.21 -0.23
CA THR A 468 -5.19 5.01 0.91
C THR A 468 -4.37 4.76 2.16
N THR A 469 -4.33 5.73 3.05
CA THR A 469 -3.48 5.69 4.24
C THR A 469 -4.21 5.02 5.40
N VAL A 470 -3.57 4.05 6.04
CA VAL A 470 -4.17 3.15 7.04
C VAL A 470 -3.55 3.37 8.43
N GLY A 471 -4.36 3.86 9.36
CA GLY A 471 -4.05 3.97 10.78
C GLY A 471 -4.30 2.68 11.56
N ALA A 472 -3.97 2.72 12.85
CA ALA A 472 -4.09 1.58 13.76
C ALA A 472 -5.11 1.85 14.87
N THR A 473 -5.90 0.83 15.20
CA THR A 473 -6.80 0.80 16.36
C THR A 473 -6.43 -0.31 17.33
N LEU A 474 -6.90 -0.15 18.57
CA LEU A 474 -6.82 -1.16 19.62
C LEU A 474 -8.22 -1.67 19.93
N LEU A 475 -8.41 -2.99 19.91
CA LEU A 475 -9.63 -3.60 20.42
C LEU A 475 -9.55 -3.73 21.95
N THR A 476 -10.44 -3.04 22.65
CA THR A 476 -10.44 -2.97 24.14
C THR A 476 -11.40 -3.97 24.80
N GLY A 477 -12.06 -4.81 24.00
CA GLY A 477 -13.09 -5.71 24.47
C GLY A 477 -13.31 -6.91 23.56
N GLN A 478 -14.53 -7.46 23.60
CA GLN A 478 -14.85 -8.64 22.79
C GLN A 478 -15.09 -8.24 21.34
N ALA A 479 -14.67 -9.10 20.41
CA ALA A 479 -14.97 -8.90 19.00
C ALA A 479 -16.49 -8.77 18.77
N LYS A 480 -16.88 -7.98 17.75
CA LYS A 480 -18.27 -7.68 17.34
C LYS A 480 -19.06 -6.78 18.28
N LYS A 481 -18.37 -5.97 19.08
CA LYS A 481 -19.04 -5.01 19.99
C LYS A 481 -18.70 -3.56 19.68
N ASP A 482 -18.03 -3.29 18.56
CA ASP A 482 -17.57 -1.96 18.15
C ASP A 482 -16.82 -1.28 19.32
N GLN A 483 -15.85 -2.00 19.90
CA GLN A 483 -15.08 -1.58 21.09
C GLN A 483 -13.63 -1.23 20.73
N GLU A 484 -13.42 -0.68 19.55
CA GLU A 484 -12.14 -0.19 19.09
C GLU A 484 -11.91 1.27 19.53
N THR A 485 -10.68 1.58 19.90
CA THR A 485 -10.21 2.93 20.22
C THR A 485 -8.93 3.22 19.44
N ALA A 486 -8.44 4.46 19.47
CA ALA A 486 -7.06 4.71 19.05
C ALA A 486 -6.10 3.82 19.85
N VAL A 487 -5.02 3.38 19.19
CA VAL A 487 -3.94 2.63 19.84
C VAL A 487 -3.28 3.47 20.93
N THR A 488 -2.82 2.81 22.00
CA THR A 488 -2.25 3.49 23.18
C THR A 488 -0.81 3.09 23.47
N ARG A 489 -0.34 1.95 22.94
CA ARG A 489 1.03 1.47 23.12
C ARG A 489 2.04 2.23 22.25
N PHE A 490 1.56 2.77 21.14
CA PHE A 490 2.23 3.66 20.22
C PHE A 490 1.15 4.62 19.65
N GLY A 491 1.56 5.75 19.08
CA GLY A 491 0.63 6.67 18.45
C GLY A 491 0.38 6.26 17.00
N SER A 492 -0.88 6.05 16.60
CA SER A 492 -1.22 5.89 15.18
C SER A 492 -0.83 7.16 14.42
N GLY A 493 0.00 7.01 13.38
CA GLY A 493 0.49 8.12 12.58
C GLY A 493 -0.67 8.88 11.95
N GLY A 494 -0.67 10.20 12.08
CA GLY A 494 -1.80 11.00 11.62
C GLY A 494 -1.58 12.49 11.79
N GLY A 495 -2.18 13.27 10.89
CA GLY A 495 -1.99 14.71 10.86
C GLY A 495 -2.31 15.30 9.50
N PHE A 496 -1.56 16.33 9.12
CA PHE A 496 -1.76 17.08 7.88
C PHE A 496 -0.44 17.29 7.16
N SER A 497 -0.41 17.01 5.86
CA SER A 497 0.75 17.19 4.99
C SER A 497 1.24 18.65 4.95
N ASN A 498 2.54 18.84 4.78
CA ASN A 498 3.19 20.10 4.47
C ASN A 498 3.40 20.33 2.95
N ILE A 499 3.25 19.29 2.13
CA ILE A 499 3.46 19.33 0.67
C ILE A 499 2.15 19.34 -0.11
N TYR A 500 1.20 18.47 0.24
CA TYR A 500 0.01 18.20 -0.54
C TYR A 500 -1.19 18.97 -0.01
N PRO A 501 -1.94 19.73 -0.84
CA PRO A 501 -3.18 20.39 -0.42
C PRO A 501 -4.28 19.37 -0.11
N ILE A 502 -5.32 19.80 0.62
CA ILE A 502 -6.51 18.97 0.87
C ILE A 502 -7.14 18.56 -0.47
N PRO A 503 -7.26 17.25 -0.77
CA PRO A 503 -7.85 16.80 -2.03
C PRO A 503 -9.37 16.98 -2.01
N SER A 504 -9.95 17.14 -3.20
CA SER A 504 -11.38 17.47 -3.38
C SER A 504 -12.34 16.46 -2.71
N TYR A 505 -12.01 15.17 -2.75
CA TYR A 505 -12.80 14.10 -2.13
C TYR A 505 -12.80 14.16 -0.59
N GLN A 506 -11.79 14.77 0.02
CA GLN A 506 -11.61 14.84 1.49
C GLN A 506 -12.08 16.18 2.07
N GLN A 507 -12.20 17.22 1.25
CA GLN A 507 -12.41 18.61 1.69
C GLN A 507 -13.53 18.78 2.73
N SER A 508 -14.67 18.12 2.52
CA SER A 508 -15.80 18.23 3.47
C SER A 508 -15.46 17.63 4.84
N ALA A 509 -14.79 16.48 4.87
CA ALA A 509 -14.44 15.76 6.08
C ALA A 509 -13.42 16.55 6.94
N VAL A 510 -12.36 17.04 6.31
CA VAL A 510 -11.34 17.88 6.97
C VAL A 510 -11.95 19.19 7.48
N ASN A 511 -12.78 19.87 6.69
CA ASN A 511 -13.45 21.10 7.13
C ASN A 511 -14.36 20.85 8.33
N THR A 512 -15.08 19.73 8.36
CA THR A 512 -15.89 19.35 9.52
C THR A 512 -15.04 19.16 10.76
N TYR A 513 -13.94 18.41 10.68
CA TYR A 513 -13.02 18.20 11.81
C TYR A 513 -12.45 19.53 12.31
N LEU A 514 -11.87 20.34 11.43
CA LEU A 514 -11.23 21.61 11.81
C LEU A 514 -12.20 22.65 12.37
N THR A 515 -13.52 22.53 12.13
CA THR A 515 -14.53 23.46 12.64
C THR A 515 -15.29 22.95 13.87
N GLN A 516 -15.48 21.63 14.01
CA GLN A 516 -16.26 21.03 15.10
C GLN A 516 -15.37 20.43 16.20
N HIS A 517 -14.15 20.04 15.84
CA HIS A 517 -13.15 19.39 16.70
C HIS A 517 -11.79 20.10 16.58
N THR A 518 -11.81 21.43 16.49
CA THR A 518 -10.61 22.26 16.29
C THR A 518 -9.54 21.93 17.34
N PRO A 519 -8.32 21.55 16.91
CA PRO A 519 -7.20 21.35 17.84
C PRO A 519 -6.89 22.63 18.63
N ASP A 520 -6.56 22.49 19.92
CA ASP A 520 -6.18 23.63 20.79
C ASP A 520 -4.72 24.07 20.56
N TYR A 521 -4.33 24.10 19.29
CA TYR A 521 -2.99 24.46 18.85
C TYR A 521 -3.07 25.50 17.75
N PRO A 522 -2.16 26.48 17.72
CA PRO A 522 -2.06 27.38 16.59
C PRO A 522 -1.63 26.59 15.35
N ALA A 523 -2.33 26.83 14.24
CA ALA A 523 -2.04 26.24 12.94
C ALA A 523 -1.34 27.25 12.03
N TYR A 524 -0.56 26.76 11.08
CA TYR A 524 -0.14 27.53 9.90
C TYR A 524 -0.86 27.00 8.66
N SER A 525 -0.78 27.75 7.56
CA SER A 525 -1.42 27.40 6.29
C SER A 525 -0.44 27.63 5.16
N CYS A 526 0.03 26.55 4.53
CA CYS A 526 0.93 26.63 3.38
C CYS A 526 0.81 25.40 2.48
N THR A 527 0.85 25.62 1.17
CA THR A 527 0.88 24.55 0.15
C THR A 527 1.87 24.87 -0.98
N ASP A 528 2.77 25.84 -0.78
CA ASP A 528 3.74 26.29 -1.79
C ASP A 528 5.08 25.53 -1.72
N ASN A 529 5.16 24.53 -0.85
CA ASN A 529 6.32 23.66 -0.70
C ASN A 529 7.60 24.40 -0.23
N SER A 530 7.45 25.55 0.45
CA SER A 530 8.56 26.35 0.97
C SER A 530 8.86 26.03 2.45
N SER A 531 10.16 25.90 2.79
CA SER A 531 10.62 25.78 4.17
C SER A 531 10.33 27.01 5.05
N SER A 532 9.86 28.13 4.46
CA SER A 532 9.43 29.32 5.18
C SER A 532 8.02 29.20 5.78
N CYS A 533 7.35 28.06 5.63
CA CYS A 533 5.94 27.89 5.98
C CYS A 533 5.65 27.59 7.46
N TYR A 534 6.67 27.19 8.22
CA TYR A 534 6.58 26.83 9.64
C TYR A 534 6.49 28.06 10.58
N VAL A 535 5.59 29.00 10.30
CA VAL A 535 5.51 30.26 11.07
C VAL A 535 4.23 30.32 11.89
N GLY A 536 4.40 30.38 13.21
CA GLY A 536 3.33 30.74 14.15
C GLY A 536 2.35 29.63 14.51
N GLY A 537 2.60 28.38 14.09
CA GLY A 537 1.78 27.22 14.43
C GLY A 537 2.59 25.91 14.46
N ILE A 538 1.94 24.81 14.85
CA ILE A 538 2.59 23.48 14.99
C ILE A 538 2.08 22.42 14.00
N TYR A 539 1.00 22.70 13.25
CA TYR A 539 0.47 21.84 12.19
C TYR A 539 -0.08 22.65 11.02
N ASN A 540 -0.14 22.05 9.83
CA ASN A 540 -0.63 22.69 8.61
C ASN A 540 -2.13 22.43 8.37
N ASN A 541 -3.00 23.40 8.60
CA ASN A 541 -4.44 23.20 8.40
C ASN A 541 -4.88 23.26 6.92
N ALA A 542 -3.96 23.49 5.98
CA ALA A 542 -4.24 23.55 4.54
C ALA A 542 -3.84 22.26 3.80
N GLY A 543 -3.20 21.30 4.48
CA GLY A 543 -2.67 20.08 3.89
C GLY A 543 -3.65 18.91 3.87
N ARG A 544 -3.38 17.91 3.03
CA ARG A 544 -4.05 16.59 3.03
C ARG A 544 -4.01 16.02 4.45
N GLY A 545 -5.19 15.73 5.02
CA GLY A 545 -5.30 15.12 6.34
C GLY A 545 -5.14 13.60 6.23
N TYR A 546 -4.51 12.92 7.17
CA TYR A 546 -4.36 11.45 7.15
C TYR A 546 -4.43 10.88 8.60
N PRO A 547 -4.75 9.59 8.79
CA PRO A 547 -5.02 8.55 7.79
C PRO A 547 -6.40 8.69 7.10
N ASP A 548 -6.67 7.88 6.08
CA ASP A 548 -7.99 7.81 5.44
C ASP A 548 -8.92 6.83 6.16
N VAL A 549 -8.37 5.73 6.67
CA VAL A 549 -9.06 4.64 7.35
C VAL A 549 -8.15 4.04 8.42
N SER A 550 -8.67 3.13 9.24
CA SER A 550 -7.85 2.35 10.18
C SER A 550 -8.29 0.89 10.24
N ALA A 551 -7.45 0.04 10.82
CA ALA A 551 -7.84 -1.30 11.26
C ALA A 551 -7.05 -1.66 12.53
N VAL A 552 -7.38 -2.79 13.14
CA VAL A 552 -6.73 -3.26 14.35
C VAL A 552 -5.25 -3.45 14.04
N GLY A 553 -4.41 -2.78 14.83
CA GLY A 553 -2.98 -2.71 14.60
C GLY A 553 -2.17 -2.97 15.85
N ASP A 554 -2.77 -3.50 16.91
CA ASP A 554 -2.08 -3.80 18.16
C ASP A 554 -2.41 -5.22 18.66
N ASN A 555 -1.52 -5.79 19.47
CA ASN A 555 -1.61 -7.15 20.01
C ASN A 555 -1.76 -8.25 18.96
N VAL A 556 -1.22 -8.06 17.75
CA VAL A 556 -1.34 -9.03 16.65
C VAL A 556 -0.35 -10.16 16.85
N LEU A 557 -0.84 -11.40 16.93
CA LEU A 557 0.01 -12.57 17.06
C LEU A 557 0.62 -12.92 15.70
N ILE A 558 1.95 -13.02 15.66
CA ILE A 558 2.73 -13.55 14.54
C ILE A 558 3.72 -14.60 15.06
N PHE A 559 4.36 -15.30 14.14
CA PHE A 559 5.60 -16.06 14.37
C PHE A 559 6.74 -15.29 13.73
N ASN A 560 7.81 -15.07 14.46
CA ASN A 560 9.04 -14.51 13.91
C ASN A 560 10.23 -15.19 14.59
N MET A 561 11.21 -15.57 13.79
CA MET A 561 12.37 -16.34 14.24
C MET A 561 12.02 -17.65 14.99
N GLY A 562 10.92 -18.30 14.59
CA GLY A 562 10.41 -19.56 15.14
C GLY A 562 9.70 -19.40 16.48
N LEU A 563 9.34 -18.17 16.86
CA LEU A 563 8.71 -17.87 18.15
C LEU A 563 7.40 -17.09 17.97
N PRO A 564 6.33 -17.47 18.70
CA PRO A 564 5.12 -16.67 18.73
C PRO A 564 5.37 -15.36 19.48
N THR A 565 5.09 -14.24 18.82
CA THR A 565 5.25 -12.89 19.38
C THR A 565 4.03 -12.04 19.08
N LEU A 566 3.70 -11.12 19.98
CA LEU A 566 2.75 -10.06 19.66
C LEU A 566 3.50 -8.90 19.03
N ILE A 567 2.97 -8.38 17.95
CA ILE A 567 3.46 -7.20 17.25
C ILE A 567 2.32 -6.18 17.12
N GLY A 568 2.68 -4.92 16.95
CA GLY A 568 1.74 -3.87 16.60
C GLY A 568 2.36 -2.90 15.62
N GLY A 569 1.61 -1.87 15.29
CA GLY A 569 1.94 -0.88 14.27
C GLY A 569 0.80 -0.76 13.27
N THR A 570 0.76 0.38 12.59
CA THR A 570 -0.02 0.60 11.37
C THR A 570 0.35 -0.39 10.26
N SER A 571 1.56 -0.94 10.33
CA SER A 571 2.00 -2.12 9.57
C SER A 571 1.09 -3.33 9.74
N ALA A 572 0.55 -3.59 10.93
CA ALA A 572 -0.39 -4.70 11.10
C ALA A 572 -1.79 -4.38 10.53
N ALA A 573 -2.17 -3.11 10.46
CA ALA A 573 -3.48 -2.70 9.94
C ALA A 573 -3.53 -2.67 8.40
N THR A 574 -2.40 -2.36 7.75
CA THR A 574 -2.32 -2.11 6.30
C THR A 574 -2.58 -3.36 5.44
N PRO A 575 -1.97 -4.53 5.70
CA PRO A 575 -2.24 -5.77 4.97
C PRO A 575 -3.66 -6.30 5.20
N VAL A 576 -4.29 -5.98 6.35
CA VAL A 576 -5.71 -6.28 6.60
C VAL A 576 -6.59 -5.51 5.62
N TRP A 577 -6.35 -4.22 5.42
CA TRP A 577 -7.02 -3.43 4.40
C TRP A 577 -6.72 -3.94 2.99
N GLY A 578 -5.46 -4.24 2.68
CA GLY A 578 -5.07 -4.85 1.39
C GLY A 578 -5.83 -6.15 1.11
N ALA A 579 -5.95 -7.02 2.11
CA ALA A 579 -6.74 -8.24 2.04
C ALA A 579 -8.23 -7.96 1.82
N ILE A 580 -8.83 -7.01 2.54
CA ILE A 580 -10.23 -6.61 2.39
C ILE A 580 -10.53 -6.12 0.97
N LEU A 581 -9.70 -5.22 0.43
CA LEU A 581 -9.83 -4.71 -0.94
C LEU A 581 -9.67 -5.84 -1.96
N THR A 582 -8.75 -6.77 -1.73
CA THR A 582 -8.56 -7.96 -2.56
C THR A 582 -9.82 -8.84 -2.56
N ARG A 583 -10.48 -9.02 -1.41
CA ARG A 583 -11.74 -9.76 -1.29
C ARG A 583 -12.92 -9.04 -1.94
N ILE A 584 -12.95 -7.71 -1.93
CA ILE A 584 -13.96 -6.93 -2.68
C ILE A 584 -13.76 -7.12 -4.18
N ASN A 585 -12.53 -7.01 -4.67
CA ASN A 585 -12.19 -7.25 -6.07
C ASN A 585 -12.53 -8.68 -6.50
N GLU A 586 -12.26 -9.69 -5.67
CA GLU A 586 -12.66 -11.07 -5.94
C GLU A 586 -14.17 -11.18 -6.20
N LYS A 587 -14.99 -10.55 -5.35
CA LYS A 587 -16.45 -10.57 -5.47
C LYS A 587 -16.94 -9.79 -6.70
N ARG A 588 -16.29 -8.68 -7.04
CA ARG A 588 -16.56 -7.89 -8.25
C ARG A 588 -16.22 -8.63 -9.53
N ILE A 589 -15.03 -9.25 -9.59
CA ILE A 589 -14.61 -10.08 -10.73
C ILE A 589 -15.57 -11.25 -10.92
N ALA A 590 -15.98 -11.92 -9.84
CA ALA A 590 -16.98 -12.99 -9.90
C ALA A 590 -18.36 -12.51 -10.40
N ALA A 591 -18.67 -11.22 -10.25
CA ALA A 591 -19.87 -10.58 -10.76
C ALA A 591 -19.70 -9.99 -12.19
N GLY A 592 -18.53 -10.15 -12.81
CA GLY A 592 -18.22 -9.59 -14.14
C GLY A 592 -17.96 -8.08 -14.13
N MET A 593 -17.62 -7.51 -12.97
CA MET A 593 -17.28 -6.09 -12.80
C MET A 593 -15.76 -5.89 -12.83
N SER A 594 -15.32 -4.67 -13.17
CA SER A 594 -13.92 -4.25 -13.05
C SER A 594 -13.46 -4.18 -11.59
N THR A 595 -12.16 -4.09 -11.34
CA THR A 595 -11.59 -3.86 -10.00
C THR A 595 -11.98 -2.49 -9.46
N ILE A 596 -11.78 -2.24 -8.17
CA ILE A 596 -12.18 -1.00 -7.49
C ILE A 596 -11.23 0.18 -7.73
N GLY A 597 -9.95 -0.06 -8.03
CA GLY A 597 -8.97 1.02 -8.26
C GLY A 597 -8.76 1.91 -7.04
N PHE A 598 -8.51 3.20 -7.26
CA PHE A 598 -8.30 4.17 -6.19
C PHE A 598 -9.58 4.36 -5.35
N VAL A 599 -9.52 4.00 -4.05
CA VAL A 599 -10.73 3.81 -3.25
C VAL A 599 -11.20 5.05 -2.49
N ASN A 600 -10.31 6.01 -2.18
CA ASN A 600 -10.62 7.13 -1.28
C ASN A 600 -11.92 7.87 -1.67
N PRO A 601 -12.16 8.25 -2.94
CA PRO A 601 -13.38 8.98 -3.30
C PRO A 601 -14.66 8.19 -2.97
N THR A 602 -14.63 6.87 -3.12
CA THR A 602 -15.76 6.01 -2.75
C THR A 602 -15.93 5.93 -1.23
N LEU A 603 -14.84 5.84 -0.47
CA LEU A 603 -14.88 5.76 0.99
C LEU A 603 -15.40 7.05 1.63
N TYR A 604 -14.88 8.22 1.22
CA TYR A 604 -15.33 9.52 1.72
C TYR A 604 -16.78 9.85 1.32
N ALA A 605 -17.27 9.33 0.19
CA ALA A 605 -18.68 9.42 -0.18
C ALA A 605 -19.58 8.46 0.62
N ASN A 606 -19.02 7.44 1.27
CA ASN A 606 -19.75 6.39 1.99
C ASN A 606 -19.16 6.13 3.40
N PRO A 607 -19.03 7.16 4.28
CA PRO A 607 -18.42 6.99 5.60
C PRO A 607 -19.17 5.96 6.47
N GLY A 608 -20.47 5.76 6.24
CA GLY A 608 -21.26 4.73 6.92
C GLY A 608 -20.90 3.28 6.56
N ALA A 609 -19.91 3.05 5.70
CA ALA A 609 -19.30 1.75 5.47
C ALA A 609 -18.18 1.42 6.49
N MET A 610 -17.91 2.32 7.43
CA MET A 610 -16.93 2.16 8.50
C MET A 610 -17.61 2.10 9.88
N HIS A 611 -16.88 1.57 10.86
CA HIS A 611 -17.12 1.74 12.28
C HIS A 611 -16.31 2.97 12.76
N ASP A 612 -17.03 4.01 13.18
CA ASP A 612 -16.47 5.30 13.58
C ASP A 612 -15.77 5.19 14.96
N ILE A 613 -14.50 5.61 15.03
CA ILE A 613 -13.68 5.54 16.24
C ILE A 613 -13.60 6.93 16.85
N THR A 614 -14.12 7.08 18.06
CA THR A 614 -14.34 8.42 18.66
C THR A 614 -13.60 8.62 19.98
N VAL A 615 -12.69 7.70 20.33
CA VAL A 615 -12.00 7.67 21.61
C VAL A 615 -10.51 7.47 21.41
N GLY A 616 -9.73 8.37 22.02
CA GLY A 616 -8.28 8.33 22.06
C GLY A 616 -7.64 9.47 21.26
N ASP A 617 -6.32 9.43 21.19
CA ASP A 617 -5.47 10.47 20.61
C ASP A 617 -4.21 9.84 19.98
N ASN A 618 -3.41 10.65 19.25
CA ASN A 618 -2.14 10.21 18.67
C ASN A 618 -0.95 11.06 19.16
N PRO A 619 -0.48 10.81 20.40
CA PRO A 619 0.46 11.70 21.08
C PRO A 619 1.84 11.75 20.41
N GLY A 620 2.52 12.89 20.57
CA GLY A 620 3.82 13.18 19.97
C GLY A 620 4.21 14.64 20.15
N CYS A 621 5.48 14.99 19.93
CA CYS A 621 5.99 16.38 20.00
C CYS A 621 5.66 17.14 21.30
N GLY A 622 5.64 16.43 22.43
CA GLY A 622 5.31 17.00 23.74
C GLY A 622 3.83 17.38 23.91
N THR A 623 2.95 16.85 23.04
CA THR A 623 1.51 17.09 23.03
C THR A 623 0.73 15.78 23.05
N ASN A 624 -0.60 15.85 23.23
CA ASN A 624 -1.49 14.71 23.00
C ASN A 624 -1.76 14.48 21.49
N GLY A 625 -1.19 15.28 20.59
CA GLY A 625 -1.49 15.21 19.18
C GLY A 625 -2.95 15.60 18.89
N PHE A 626 -3.56 14.95 17.91
CA PHE A 626 -4.96 15.11 17.59
C PHE A 626 -5.84 14.14 18.37
N SER A 627 -7.13 14.44 18.46
CA SER A 627 -8.12 13.57 19.11
C SER A 627 -9.02 12.90 18.10
N ALA A 628 -9.34 11.62 18.34
CA ALA A 628 -10.38 10.90 17.63
C ALA A 628 -11.75 11.55 17.89
N ALA A 629 -12.63 11.58 16.89
CA ALA A 629 -13.89 12.32 16.96
C ALA A 629 -14.95 11.73 16.02
N THR A 630 -16.22 12.11 16.20
CA THR A 630 -17.27 11.65 15.29
C THR A 630 -16.99 12.08 13.85
N GLY A 631 -16.97 11.10 12.93
CA GLY A 631 -16.71 11.32 11.52
C GLY A 631 -15.25 11.03 11.16
N TRP A 632 -14.68 11.82 10.25
CA TRP A 632 -13.26 11.70 9.94
C TRP A 632 -12.43 12.46 10.96
N ASP A 633 -11.34 11.87 11.42
CA ASP A 633 -10.33 12.52 12.24
C ASP A 633 -8.89 12.14 11.81
N PRO A 634 -7.88 12.97 12.10
CA PRO A 634 -6.47 12.70 11.77
C PRO A 634 -5.79 11.74 12.77
N VAL A 635 -6.54 10.80 13.36
CA VAL A 635 -6.03 9.73 14.23
C VAL A 635 -6.36 8.38 13.62
N THR A 636 -7.64 8.19 13.26
CA THR A 636 -8.21 6.93 12.77
C THR A 636 -8.88 7.04 11.40
N GLY A 637 -8.93 8.24 10.82
CA GLY A 637 -9.53 8.48 9.52
C GLY A 637 -11.04 8.33 9.57
N LEU A 638 -11.62 7.65 8.59
CA LEU A 638 -13.05 7.31 8.57
C LEU A 638 -13.41 6.18 9.55
N GLY A 639 -12.44 5.59 10.24
CA GLY A 639 -12.63 4.45 11.15
C GLY A 639 -12.30 3.09 10.51
N THR A 640 -12.85 2.02 11.07
CA THR A 640 -12.49 0.63 10.75
C THR A 640 -13.50 -0.08 9.84
N PRO A 641 -13.13 -1.10 9.05
CA PRO A 641 -13.96 -1.58 7.95
C PRO A 641 -15.19 -2.37 8.41
N ASN A 642 -16.35 -2.07 7.83
CA ASN A 642 -17.51 -2.97 7.84
C ASN A 642 -17.61 -3.69 6.48
N PHE A 643 -17.11 -4.92 6.38
CA PHE A 643 -16.98 -5.61 5.09
C PHE A 643 -18.30 -5.71 4.30
N PRO A 644 -19.46 -6.11 4.88
CA PRO A 644 -20.73 -6.09 4.17
C PRO A 644 -21.15 -4.70 3.65
N ALA A 645 -20.92 -3.64 4.42
CA ALA A 645 -21.24 -2.28 3.99
C ALA A 645 -20.29 -1.78 2.89
N LEU A 646 -19.00 -2.15 2.96
CA LEU A 646 -18.02 -1.88 1.92
C LEU A 646 -18.40 -2.55 0.60
N LEU A 647 -18.83 -3.83 0.61
CA LEU A 647 -19.30 -4.49 -0.62
C LEU A 647 -20.42 -3.67 -1.29
N LYS A 648 -21.35 -3.13 -0.52
CA LYS A 648 -22.43 -2.27 -1.02
C LYS A 648 -21.90 -0.93 -1.54
N ALA A 649 -20.96 -0.29 -0.83
CA ALA A 649 -20.34 0.96 -1.27
C ALA A 649 -19.62 0.80 -2.61
N PHE A 650 -18.96 -0.35 -2.84
CA PHE A 650 -18.32 -0.72 -4.11
C PHE A 650 -19.26 -1.41 -5.09
N GLY A 651 -20.57 -1.12 -5.04
CA GLY A 651 -21.54 -1.46 -6.09
C GLY A 651 -21.95 -2.93 -6.18
N LEU A 652 -21.59 -3.78 -5.21
CA LEU A 652 -22.10 -5.15 -5.15
C LEU A 652 -23.49 -5.16 -4.52
N PRO A 653 -24.52 -5.70 -5.21
CA PRO A 653 -25.86 -5.79 -4.64
C PRO A 653 -25.83 -6.71 -3.42
N ASN A 654 -26.75 -6.48 -2.46
CA ASN A 654 -26.96 -7.37 -1.32
C ASN A 654 -26.90 -8.84 -1.80
N LEU A 655 -25.87 -9.58 -1.38
CA LEU A 655 -25.75 -11.00 -1.67
C LEU A 655 -27.11 -11.64 -1.35
N PRO A 656 -27.80 -12.25 -2.32
CA PRO A 656 -29.14 -12.75 -2.07
C PRO A 656 -29.05 -13.78 -0.95
N ARG A 657 -29.74 -13.52 0.18
CA ARG A 657 -30.11 -14.56 1.13
C ARG A 657 -30.71 -15.69 0.29
N SER A 658 -30.00 -16.82 0.21
CA SER A 658 -30.32 -18.07 -0.50
C SER A 658 -31.56 -18.03 -1.40
N ARG A 659 -31.40 -18.30 -2.71
CA ARG A 659 -32.47 -18.36 -3.74
C ARG A 659 -33.75 -19.11 -3.31
N THR A 660 -33.66 -19.96 -2.29
CA THR A 660 -34.78 -20.65 -1.63
C THR A 660 -35.80 -19.68 -1.00
N MET A 661 -35.38 -18.51 -0.49
CA MET A 661 -36.27 -17.56 0.21
C MET A 661 -37.03 -16.63 -0.76
N GLN A 662 -36.43 -16.26 -1.89
CA GLN A 662 -37.07 -15.43 -2.93
C GLN A 662 -38.24 -16.13 -3.61
N ARG A 663 -38.17 -17.46 -3.82
CA ARG A 663 -39.30 -18.25 -4.33
C ARG A 663 -40.47 -18.34 -3.34
N TYR A 664 -40.20 -18.15 -2.05
CA TYR A 664 -41.23 -18.14 -1.01
C TYR A 664 -41.97 -16.79 -0.99
N LEU A 665 -41.23 -15.68 -1.09
CA LEU A 665 -41.77 -14.32 -1.06
C LEU A 665 -42.46 -13.90 -2.38
N SER A 666 -42.07 -14.48 -3.53
CA SER A 666 -42.77 -14.22 -4.80
C SER A 666 -44.12 -14.93 -4.91
N ARG A 667 -44.44 -15.85 -3.99
CA ARG A 667 -45.73 -16.56 -3.94
C ARG A 667 -46.74 -15.92 -2.99
N SER A 668 -46.31 -15.01 -2.14
CA SER A 668 -47.18 -14.26 -1.23
C SER A 668 -47.50 -12.87 -1.80
N SER A 669 -48.17 -12.82 -2.94
CA SER A 669 -48.82 -11.59 -3.41
C SER A 669 -50.21 -11.50 -2.79
N LEU A 670 -50.32 -10.83 -1.64
CA LEU A 670 -51.60 -10.25 -1.19
C LEU A 670 -51.38 -8.76 -0.98
N SER A 671 -51.68 -8.03 -2.05
CA SER A 671 -51.82 -6.57 -2.08
C SER A 671 -53.11 -6.13 -1.38
N GLN A 672 -53.04 -4.96 -0.74
CA GLN A 672 -54.14 -4.07 -0.30
C GLN A 672 -54.69 -4.25 1.12
N VAL A 673 -54.20 -3.47 2.08
CA VAL A 673 -55.02 -2.71 3.07
C VAL A 673 -54.26 -1.43 3.49
N PRO A 674 -54.90 -0.24 3.61
CA PRO A 674 -54.23 1.02 3.98
C PRO A 674 -54.10 1.24 5.50
N SER A 675 -53.12 2.06 5.88
CA SER A 675 -52.84 2.59 7.24
C SER A 675 -54.03 3.37 7.83
N PRO A 676 -54.20 3.37 9.17
CA PRO A 676 -53.88 4.62 9.88
C PRO A 676 -53.21 4.46 11.25
N ALA A 677 -52.41 5.48 11.58
CA ALA A 677 -51.89 5.79 12.90
C ALA A 677 -53.01 6.18 13.90
N THR A 678 -52.81 5.89 15.20
CA THR A 678 -52.69 6.86 16.30
C THR A 678 -52.47 6.14 17.63
N GLY A 679 -51.93 6.86 18.61
CA GLY A 679 -51.26 6.34 19.78
C GLY A 679 -52.17 5.67 20.81
N GLU A 680 -51.80 4.44 21.18
CA GLU A 680 -52.25 3.80 22.41
C GLU A 680 -51.27 2.70 22.88
N MET A 681 -49.97 2.92 22.68
CA MET A 681 -48.93 1.93 23.03
C MET A 681 -47.87 2.50 24.00
N GLN A 682 -48.26 3.46 24.85
CA GLN A 682 -47.41 4.02 25.92
C GLN A 682 -47.95 3.81 27.35
N GLN A 683 -48.93 2.92 27.57
CA GLN A 683 -49.48 2.69 28.92
C GLN A 683 -49.45 1.24 29.45
N LEU A 684 -48.67 0.33 28.86
CA LEU A 684 -48.63 -1.07 29.32
C LEU A 684 -47.29 -1.54 29.92
N ILE A 685 -46.33 -0.64 30.17
CA ILE A 685 -45.05 -0.98 30.81
C ILE A 685 -44.89 -0.23 32.15
N ARG A 686 -45.80 -0.47 33.10
CA ARG A 686 -45.54 -0.16 34.53
C ARG A 686 -46.32 -1.10 35.46
N ARG A 687 -45.74 -2.25 35.82
CA ARG A 687 -45.63 -2.78 37.21
C ARG A 687 -45.05 -4.21 37.27
N PRO A 688 -44.40 -4.59 38.39
CA PRO A 688 -43.47 -5.71 38.46
C PRO A 688 -44.21 -7.03 38.76
N ALA A 689 -43.75 -8.13 38.18
CA ALA A 689 -44.28 -9.46 38.48
C ALA A 689 -43.22 -10.32 39.18
N ASN A 690 -43.46 -10.55 40.47
CA ASN A 690 -42.84 -11.59 41.28
C ASN A 690 -43.22 -12.99 40.75
N ALA A 691 -42.32 -13.95 40.98
CA ALA A 691 -42.45 -15.34 40.59
C ALA A 691 -43.63 -16.06 41.29
N SER A 692 -44.68 -16.36 40.53
CA SER A 692 -45.49 -17.59 40.58
C SER A 692 -46.72 -17.44 39.68
N ASN A 693 -47.02 -18.47 38.88
CA ASN A 693 -48.13 -18.59 37.89
C ASN A 693 -47.93 -17.99 36.47
N THR A 694 -47.00 -18.58 35.71
CA THR A 694 -46.77 -18.35 34.26
C THR A 694 -47.36 -19.46 33.38
N SER A 695 -48.66 -19.75 33.48
CA SER A 695 -49.32 -20.63 32.49
C SER A 695 -50.64 -20.08 31.92
N ASN A 696 -51.38 -19.27 32.69
CA ASN A 696 -52.68 -18.74 32.23
C ASN A 696 -52.60 -17.36 31.56
N ASN A 697 -51.54 -16.57 31.79
CA ASN A 697 -51.35 -15.28 31.09
C ASN A 697 -50.79 -15.44 29.66
N CYS A 698 -50.07 -16.53 29.37
CA CYS A 698 -49.59 -16.79 28.01
C CYS A 698 -50.72 -17.13 27.04
N ARG A 699 -51.79 -17.82 27.47
CA ARG A 699 -52.91 -18.14 26.57
C ARG A 699 -53.68 -16.90 26.10
N SER A 700 -53.88 -15.92 26.97
CA SER A 700 -54.59 -14.67 26.62
C SER A 700 -53.81 -13.83 25.61
N ILE A 701 -52.49 -13.70 25.81
CA ILE A 701 -51.60 -12.96 24.89
C ILE A 701 -51.45 -13.70 23.56
N HIS A 702 -51.36 -15.03 23.58
CA HIS A 702 -51.26 -15.83 22.36
C HIS A 702 -52.55 -15.77 21.54
N GLN A 703 -53.72 -15.68 22.17
CA GLN A 703 -55.01 -15.58 21.46
C GLN A 703 -55.25 -14.19 20.85
N GLN A 704 -54.66 -13.13 21.43
CA GLN A 704 -54.73 -11.76 20.89
C GLN A 704 -53.75 -11.51 19.75
N ILE A 705 -52.56 -12.12 19.78
CA ILE A 705 -51.60 -12.08 18.65
C ILE A 705 -52.15 -12.87 17.45
N TRP A 706 -52.88 -13.96 17.69
CA TRP A 706 -53.43 -14.84 16.64
C TRP A 706 -54.55 -14.23 15.78
N GLN A 707 -55.24 -13.19 16.24
CA GLN A 707 -56.25 -12.50 15.41
C GLN A 707 -55.66 -11.39 14.52
N ALA A 708 -54.37 -11.06 14.67
CA ALA A 708 -53.75 -9.95 13.95
C ALA A 708 -53.08 -10.33 12.62
N GLU A 709 -52.78 -11.61 12.34
CA GLU A 709 -51.87 -11.98 11.23
C GLU A 709 -52.39 -12.97 10.17
N GLY A 710 -53.66 -13.41 10.19
CA GLY A 710 -54.30 -14.01 9.01
C GLY A 710 -53.64 -15.22 8.32
N LEU A 711 -52.86 -16.05 9.03
CA LEU A 711 -52.20 -17.24 8.46
C LEU A 711 -53.11 -18.48 8.45
N SER A 712 -53.09 -19.26 7.36
CA SER A 712 -53.92 -20.47 7.21
C SER A 712 -53.24 -21.72 7.77
N ARG A 713 -54.04 -22.67 8.27
CA ARG A 713 -53.57 -23.95 8.85
C ARG A 713 -52.80 -24.82 7.84
N GLY A 714 -52.93 -24.57 6.54
CA GLY A 714 -52.21 -25.29 5.48
C GLY A 714 -50.73 -24.90 5.38
N ASP A 715 -50.40 -23.62 5.62
CA ASP A 715 -49.03 -23.09 5.50
C ASP A 715 -48.13 -23.63 6.63
N LEU A 716 -48.72 -23.91 7.80
CA LEU A 716 -48.01 -24.51 8.93
C LEU A 716 -47.59 -25.97 8.67
N VAL A 717 -48.44 -26.74 8.00
CA VAL A 717 -48.16 -28.17 7.70
C VAL A 717 -47.03 -28.31 6.69
N VAL A 718 -46.96 -27.40 5.72
CA VAL A 718 -45.89 -27.39 4.71
C VAL A 718 -44.56 -26.96 5.33
N ALA A 719 -44.55 -25.93 6.18
CA ALA A 719 -43.34 -25.48 6.87
C ALA A 719 -42.77 -26.53 7.83
N LEU A 720 -43.63 -27.21 8.60
CA LEU A 720 -43.22 -28.31 9.49
C LEU A 720 -42.69 -29.51 8.72
N SER A 721 -43.30 -29.86 7.59
CA SER A 721 -42.86 -30.98 6.73
C SER A 721 -41.49 -30.69 6.08
N LEU A 722 -41.26 -29.45 5.62
CA LEU A 722 -39.98 -29.01 5.05
C LEU A 722 -38.88 -28.97 6.12
N ALA A 723 -39.18 -28.47 7.32
CA ALA A 723 -38.24 -28.47 8.43
C ALA A 723 -37.86 -29.89 8.86
N GLN A 724 -38.83 -30.82 8.95
CA GLN A 724 -38.55 -32.23 9.24
C GLN A 724 -37.70 -32.90 8.16
N THR A 725 -37.94 -32.59 6.90
CA THR A 725 -37.18 -33.15 5.77
C THR A 725 -35.76 -32.61 5.76
N HIS A 726 -35.57 -31.31 6.03
CA HIS A 726 -34.25 -30.70 6.14
C HIS A 726 -33.45 -31.28 7.31
N LEU A 727 -34.06 -31.43 8.49
CA LEU A 727 -33.42 -32.03 9.65
C LEU A 727 -33.01 -33.49 9.39
N LYS A 728 -33.86 -34.28 8.73
CA LYS A 728 -33.54 -35.66 8.34
C LYS A 728 -32.35 -35.73 7.38
N ASN A 729 -32.23 -34.79 6.44
CA ASN A 729 -31.12 -34.75 5.50
C ASN A 729 -29.81 -34.33 6.17
N VAL A 730 -29.83 -33.33 7.05
CA VAL A 730 -28.65 -32.89 7.82
C VAL A 730 -28.14 -33.99 8.76
N VAL A 731 -29.05 -34.72 9.40
CA VAL A 731 -28.68 -35.88 10.24
C VAL A 731 -28.11 -37.01 9.39
N LYS A 732 -28.68 -37.28 8.21
CA LYS A 732 -28.17 -38.31 7.29
C LYS A 732 -26.77 -37.98 6.77
N GLU A 733 -26.50 -36.72 6.45
CA GLU A 733 -25.16 -36.26 6.04
C GLU A 733 -24.14 -36.39 7.17
N HIS A 734 -24.50 -36.01 8.41
CA HIS A 734 -23.61 -36.21 9.57
C HIS A 734 -23.32 -37.69 9.83
N ILE A 735 -24.32 -38.57 9.72
CA ILE A 735 -24.12 -40.03 9.87
C ILE A 735 -23.17 -40.56 8.80
N GLN A 736 -23.28 -40.09 7.54
CA GLN A 736 -22.38 -40.52 6.46
C GLN A 736 -20.94 -40.05 6.67
N VAL A 737 -20.74 -38.85 7.23
CA VAL A 737 -19.41 -38.33 7.58
C VAL A 737 -18.79 -39.16 8.71
N LEU A 738 -19.58 -39.46 9.76
CA LEU A 738 -19.14 -40.30 10.87
C LEU A 738 -18.82 -41.73 10.42
N GLN A 739 -19.64 -42.32 9.54
CA GLN A 739 -19.36 -43.65 8.96
C GLN A 739 -18.04 -43.68 8.18
N LYS A 740 -17.75 -42.63 7.38
CA LYS A 740 -16.44 -42.52 6.70
C LYS A 740 -15.26 -42.34 7.64
N GLN A 741 -15.45 -41.63 8.76
CA GLN A 741 -14.41 -41.47 9.77
C GLN A 741 -14.16 -42.78 10.52
N ILE A 742 -15.23 -43.52 10.85
CA ILE A 742 -15.14 -44.85 11.46
C ILE A 742 -14.46 -45.84 10.50
N GLU A 743 -14.82 -45.88 9.21
CA GLU A 743 -14.15 -46.73 8.22
C GLU A 743 -12.66 -46.40 8.09
N LYS A 744 -12.27 -45.12 8.13
CA LYS A 744 -10.86 -44.70 8.13
C LYS A 744 -10.12 -45.15 9.39
N LEU A 745 -10.75 -45.06 10.56
CA LEU A 745 -10.17 -45.51 11.82
C LEU A 745 -10.02 -47.04 11.86
N THR A 746 -11.02 -47.78 11.37
CA THR A 746 -10.98 -49.25 11.26
C THR A 746 -9.88 -49.70 10.30
N ALA A 747 -9.72 -49.03 9.14
CA ALA A 747 -8.64 -49.32 8.19
C ALA A 747 -7.23 -49.02 8.77
N HIS A 748 -7.11 -48.02 9.64
CA HIS A 748 -5.85 -47.72 10.34
C HIS A 748 -5.49 -48.80 11.38
N ILE A 749 -6.50 -49.37 12.04
CA ILE A 749 -6.32 -50.45 13.02
C ILE A 749 -5.97 -51.77 12.32
N GLU A 750 -6.57 -52.06 11.16
CA GLU A 750 -6.29 -53.28 10.37
C GLU A 750 -4.94 -53.25 9.63
N HIS A 751 -4.36 -52.08 9.38
CA HIS A 751 -3.03 -51.93 8.75
C HIS A 751 -1.88 -51.67 9.75
N GLY A 752 -2.17 -51.59 11.05
CA GLY A 752 -1.19 -51.30 12.11
C GLY A 752 -0.53 -52.52 12.77
N ILE A 753 -0.82 -53.76 12.35
CA ILE A 753 -0.21 -54.98 12.93
C ILE A 753 0.71 -55.65 11.90
N HIS A 754 1.92 -55.11 11.75
CA HIS A 754 3.09 -55.89 11.37
C HIS A 754 4.34 -55.18 11.91
N LEU A 755 4.78 -55.58 13.11
CA LEU A 755 6.14 -55.36 13.58
C LEU A 755 6.86 -56.72 13.62
N PRO A 756 8.09 -56.83 13.10
CA PRO A 756 8.91 -58.02 13.21
C PRO A 756 9.45 -58.15 14.64
N VAL A 757 9.32 -59.36 15.18
CA VAL A 757 9.85 -59.78 16.48
C VAL A 757 11.38 -59.86 16.40
N THR A 758 12.08 -59.13 17.26
CA THR A 758 13.45 -59.47 17.69
C THR A 758 13.46 -59.63 19.20
N GLU A 759 14.09 -60.72 19.62
CA GLU A 759 14.17 -61.31 20.96
C GLU A 759 14.71 -60.34 22.03
N ALA A 760 14.04 -60.29 23.18
CA ALA A 760 14.65 -60.20 24.49
C ALA A 760 13.63 -60.64 25.56
N GLU A 761 14.09 -61.55 26.42
CA GLU A 761 13.38 -62.30 27.46
C GLU A 761 12.94 -61.44 28.65
N ASP A 762 11.83 -61.87 29.27
CA ASP A 762 11.44 -61.84 30.70
C ASP A 762 11.50 -60.49 31.47
N ASP A 763 10.49 -60.00 32.20
CA ASP A 763 9.49 -60.67 33.03
C ASP A 763 8.39 -59.66 33.45
N GLU A 764 7.26 -60.23 33.88
CA GLU A 764 6.19 -59.68 34.74
C GLU A 764 4.94 -58.98 34.17
N GLU A 765 3.84 -59.37 34.81
CA GLU A 765 2.50 -59.60 34.31
C GLU A 765 1.49 -58.57 34.87
N ALA A 766 0.35 -58.47 34.17
CA ALA A 766 -0.95 -58.01 34.66
C ALA A 766 -1.25 -56.49 34.74
N LYS A 767 -1.90 -55.97 33.68
CA LYS A 767 -3.12 -55.12 33.74
C LYS A 767 -3.66 -54.83 32.32
N ASP A 768 -4.28 -55.81 31.67
CA ASP A 768 -4.90 -55.63 30.34
C ASP A 768 -6.38 -56.06 30.28
N GLY A 769 -7.08 -55.97 31.41
CA GLY A 769 -8.50 -56.32 31.54
C GLY A 769 -9.48 -55.14 31.45
N ASP A 770 -9.02 -53.89 31.54
CA ASP A 770 -9.88 -52.73 31.83
C ASP A 770 -10.07 -51.75 30.66
N ILE A 771 -9.25 -51.86 29.61
CA ILE A 771 -9.28 -50.90 28.48
C ILE A 771 -10.36 -51.29 27.45
N ARG A 772 -10.62 -52.59 27.27
CA ARG A 772 -11.66 -53.06 26.33
C ARG A 772 -13.09 -52.76 26.79
N GLY A 773 -13.34 -52.71 28.10
CA GLY A 773 -14.65 -52.34 28.65
C GLY A 773 -14.96 -50.85 28.46
N ALA A 774 -13.98 -49.98 28.69
CA ALA A 774 -14.13 -48.54 28.59
C ALA A 774 -14.37 -48.05 27.15
N ILE A 775 -13.75 -48.70 26.16
CA ILE A 775 -13.86 -48.30 24.74
C ILE A 775 -15.24 -48.69 24.15
N VAL A 776 -15.81 -49.82 24.57
CA VAL A 776 -17.16 -50.23 24.12
C VAL A 776 -18.24 -49.34 24.72
N GLN A 777 -18.03 -48.81 25.93
CA GLN A 777 -18.99 -47.94 26.59
C GLN A 777 -18.94 -46.49 26.04
N ALA A 778 -17.76 -45.99 25.67
CA ALA A 778 -17.63 -44.66 25.05
C ALA A 778 -18.19 -44.60 23.61
N GLY A 779 -18.21 -45.71 22.87
CA GLY A 779 -18.80 -45.77 21.53
C GLY A 779 -20.33 -45.86 21.51
N ALA A 780 -20.97 -46.13 22.65
CA ALA A 780 -22.44 -46.22 22.75
C ALA A 780 -23.10 -44.92 23.23
N GLU A 781 -22.33 -43.97 23.78
CA GLU A 781 -22.81 -42.67 24.30
C GLU A 781 -22.52 -41.47 23.37
N SER A 782 -21.78 -41.65 22.27
CA SER A 782 -21.60 -40.64 21.21
C SER A 782 -22.56 -40.88 20.04
#